data_AF-A0AAE0X3X3-F1
#
_entry.id   AF-A0AAE0X3X3-F1
#
_cell.length_a   1.000
_cell.length_b   1.000
_cell.length_c   1.000
_cell.angle_alpha   90.00
_cell.angle_beta   90.00
_cell.angle_gamma   90.00
#
_symmetry.space_group_name_H-M   'P 1'
#
loop_
_entity.id
_entity.type
_entity.pdbx_description
1 polymer ?
#
loop_
_entity_poly.entity_id
_entity_poly.type
_entity_poly.pdbx_seq_one_letter_code
_entity_poly.pdbx_strand_id
1 'polypeptide(L)'
;MALYSPSTQAALLKWVNTFDTKRKADVLEDLQDGIILGQVLEQMLSPEFNSADLIQSPSTWEENKQNLETLYRGLVKFLRTDNPVLAPSPSQFRAIAENPDENALCEFISAFLTAACLGSLSRTYIPRVMDLDKATQGEIAKIIDRKNKLKAEREGREDGDTSKSKLGQFDSVRDPDLLEEELYQTKDKYEALKKQNADLQSRIDKLLDTREAVLHDLRVAQDELSAQQKSRGNDATTAIKDLRNEVREKIDEIDRLEALVEKESSRTAKLEKENENLRTKTQKLKDLQDKVTVLEHDTKQQQQQIKGLENYKKKAQDLAVVTQRNTDLQEHVMQLQQDLKDYDHMRSTNIKLQKEIAEKTKALATNEQEIIYTIQSRNVLQDSNEELKRRLEYLESSHQLDESRIRELEEQLQLGGTLQPGSHSPGASTSKFNLEQELETTTDPAVTLRLEVGRLKAENNLLRNNMTVASENERLRAELDAANQKVEMYRTKCTEATEKHAIAQEQVNALVNKMTGEGDALFVNMRKELMSARRDLEQNTKKIEQLETEAADRNRELLQLRTDLSAIGEDQSSALTMLKSSDELISASLKTELDAARKQLSLRTSELEELKEQLMNALVSKDKIRKQLDDTTAAAGPATPGEAPKGKKEDVEKIEKLKTALRQKIEQLEKSEQDKYDLQRRLKVAENGGAQAAQKAANDQIIKNLQRENTMITTAWYDLTSRLQSNHVVLQRRHDAPKSWLNKQRQLVNATPRR
;
A
#
# COMPACT_ATOMS: atom_id res chain seq x y z
N MET A 1 -62.53 -14.64 9.75
CA MET A 1 -62.90 -13.20 9.75
C MET A 1 -64.25 -13.05 9.05
N ALA A 2 -64.85 -11.86 9.00
CA ALA A 2 -66.00 -11.64 8.13
C ALA A 2 -65.53 -11.61 6.67
N LEU A 3 -66.26 -12.26 5.77
CA LEU A 3 -66.06 -12.13 4.32
C LEU A 3 -66.80 -10.87 3.86
N TYR A 4 -66.05 -9.92 3.30
CA TYR A 4 -66.59 -8.71 2.67
C TYR A 4 -66.88 -9.02 1.20
N SER A 5 -67.99 -8.50 0.66
CA SER A 5 -68.28 -8.69 -0.78
C SER A 5 -67.40 -7.76 -1.62
N PRO A 6 -67.12 -8.06 -2.90
CA PRO A 6 -66.41 -7.14 -3.79
C PRO A 6 -67.05 -5.76 -3.92
N SER A 7 -68.39 -5.67 -3.85
CA SER A 7 -69.10 -4.39 -3.79
C SER A 7 -68.81 -3.62 -2.50
N THR A 8 -68.62 -4.33 -1.39
CA THR A 8 -68.29 -3.75 -0.08
C THR A 8 -66.81 -3.33 -0.01
N GLN A 9 -65.89 -4.12 -0.59
CA GLN A 9 -64.47 -3.76 -0.74
C GLN A 9 -64.32 -2.47 -1.55
N ALA A 10 -64.95 -2.39 -2.73
CA ALA A 10 -64.93 -1.21 -3.58
C ALA A 10 -65.58 0.03 -2.92
N ALA A 11 -66.63 -0.16 -2.11
CA ALA A 11 -67.24 0.92 -1.35
C ALA A 11 -66.30 1.48 -0.27
N LEU A 12 -65.55 0.62 0.43
CA LEU A 12 -64.54 1.05 1.41
C LEU A 12 -63.35 1.76 0.75
N LEU A 13 -62.87 1.29 -0.40
CA LEU A 13 -61.79 1.95 -1.14
C LEU A 13 -62.20 3.35 -1.64
N LYS A 14 -63.42 3.49 -2.18
CA LYS A 14 -64.01 4.80 -2.53
C LYS A 14 -64.07 5.74 -1.33
N TRP A 15 -64.44 5.23 -0.15
CA TRP A 15 -64.50 6.03 1.07
C TRP A 15 -63.12 6.52 1.52
N VAL A 16 -62.09 5.68 1.50
CA VAL A 16 -60.70 6.08 1.80
C VAL A 16 -60.23 7.20 0.85
N ASN A 17 -60.59 7.13 -0.43
CA ASN A 17 -60.25 8.15 -1.43
C ASN A 17 -61.02 9.50 -1.29
N THR A 18 -61.92 9.65 -0.29
CA THR A 18 -62.55 10.94 0.10
C THR A 18 -61.67 11.80 1.04
N PHE A 19 -60.56 11.27 1.52
CA PHE A 19 -59.59 12.00 2.33
C PHE A 19 -58.51 12.64 1.44
N ASP A 20 -57.94 13.76 1.90
CA ASP A 20 -56.97 14.55 1.13
C ASP A 20 -55.55 14.00 1.32
N THR A 21 -55.31 12.77 0.86
CA THR A 21 -54.02 12.08 0.96
C THR A 21 -53.08 12.45 -0.20
N LYS A 22 -51.76 12.39 0.05
CA LYS A 22 -50.71 12.68 -0.96
C LYS A 22 -50.70 11.69 -2.12
N ARG A 23 -51.24 10.49 -1.90
CA ARG A 23 -51.41 9.39 -2.86
C ARG A 23 -52.83 8.83 -2.68
N LYS A 24 -53.55 8.60 -3.79
CA LYS A 24 -54.83 7.87 -3.79
C LYS A 24 -54.58 6.39 -4.09
N ALA A 25 -55.46 5.52 -3.61
CA ALA A 25 -55.35 4.08 -3.79
C ALA A 25 -56.29 3.62 -4.92
N ASP A 26 -55.73 3.01 -5.96
CA ASP A 26 -56.51 2.48 -7.09
C ASP A 26 -56.87 1.00 -6.86
N VAL A 27 -56.03 0.27 -6.11
CA VAL A 27 -56.26 -1.12 -5.68
C VAL A 27 -56.17 -1.20 -4.16
N LEU A 28 -56.84 -2.18 -3.54
CA LEU A 28 -56.79 -2.39 -2.08
C LEU A 28 -55.38 -2.75 -1.57
N GLU A 29 -54.53 -3.32 -2.44
CA GLU A 29 -53.11 -3.57 -2.19
C GLU A 29 -52.30 -2.28 -1.95
N ASP A 30 -52.71 -1.14 -2.52
CA ASP A 30 -52.05 0.16 -2.30
C ASP A 30 -52.12 0.64 -0.84
N LEU A 31 -53.02 0.04 -0.02
CA LEU A 31 -53.17 0.37 1.40
C LEU A 31 -52.30 -0.50 2.32
N GLN A 32 -51.54 -1.47 1.78
CA GLN A 32 -50.62 -2.31 2.55
C GLN A 32 -49.38 -1.55 3.05
N ASP A 33 -49.00 -0.43 2.42
CA ASP A 33 -47.85 0.40 2.85
C ASP A 33 -48.09 1.13 4.18
N GLY A 34 -49.36 1.25 4.60
CA GLY A 34 -49.79 2.00 5.78
C GLY A 34 -49.66 3.54 5.67
N ILE A 35 -49.07 4.08 4.61
CA ILE A 35 -48.82 5.51 4.43
C ILE A 35 -50.12 6.25 4.16
N ILE A 36 -50.97 5.72 3.27
CA ILE A 36 -52.28 6.32 2.95
C ILE A 36 -53.19 6.28 4.17
N LEU A 37 -53.23 5.15 4.88
CA LEU A 37 -54.01 4.99 6.11
C LEU A 37 -53.47 5.83 7.28
N GLY A 38 -52.17 6.12 7.32
CA GLY A 38 -51.57 7.07 8.26
C GLY A 38 -52.05 8.50 8.05
N GLN A 39 -52.08 8.95 6.79
CA GLN A 39 -52.56 10.29 6.45
C GLN A 39 -54.07 10.45 6.74
N VAL A 40 -54.86 9.38 6.58
CA VAL A 40 -56.26 9.32 7.06
C VAL A 40 -56.31 9.41 8.59
N LEU A 41 -55.47 8.66 9.31
CA LEU A 41 -55.44 8.65 10.78
C LEU A 41 -55.05 10.02 11.36
N GLU A 42 -54.07 10.69 10.76
CA GLU A 42 -53.64 12.06 11.10
C GLU A 42 -54.76 13.09 10.87
N GLN A 43 -55.47 13.03 9.74
CA GLN A 43 -56.63 13.90 9.48
C GLN A 43 -57.78 13.66 10.47
N MET A 44 -57.97 12.41 10.93
CA MET A 44 -58.99 12.06 11.92
C MET A 44 -58.61 12.43 13.36
N LEU A 45 -57.33 12.37 13.73
CA LEU A 45 -56.87 12.39 15.12
C LEU A 45 -55.89 13.50 15.49
N SER A 46 -55.56 14.44 14.60
CA SER A 46 -54.70 15.60 14.93
C SER A 46 -55.15 16.29 16.23
N PRO A 47 -54.31 16.43 17.27
CA PRO A 47 -52.84 16.26 17.30
C PRO A 47 -52.32 14.95 17.92
N GLU A 48 -53.16 13.92 18.14
CA GLU A 48 -52.79 12.69 18.86
C GLU A 48 -51.95 11.68 18.05
N PHE A 49 -51.91 11.82 16.72
CA PHE A 49 -51.16 10.97 15.80
C PHE A 49 -50.58 11.82 14.66
N ASN A 50 -49.40 11.46 14.17
CA ASN A 50 -48.66 12.20 13.14
C ASN A 50 -48.08 11.21 12.12
N SER A 51 -48.34 11.41 10.81
CA SER A 51 -47.85 10.47 9.77
C SER A 51 -46.33 10.50 9.61
N ALA A 52 -45.62 11.48 10.18
CA ALA A 52 -44.16 11.56 10.14
C ALA A 52 -43.48 10.43 10.94
N ASP A 53 -44.18 9.81 11.89
CA ASP A 53 -43.65 8.70 12.72
C ASP A 53 -43.63 7.35 11.97
N LEU A 54 -44.16 7.29 10.75
CA LEU A 54 -44.20 6.11 9.88
C LEU A 54 -42.99 6.05 8.93
N ILE A 55 -42.61 4.85 8.52
CA ILE A 55 -41.61 4.64 7.46
C ILE A 55 -42.19 5.16 6.15
N GLN A 56 -41.63 6.26 5.62
CA GLN A 56 -42.18 6.99 4.46
C GLN A 56 -41.92 6.32 3.09
N SER A 57 -41.14 5.23 3.06
CA SER A 57 -40.81 4.47 1.85
C SER A 57 -40.47 3.02 2.22
N PRO A 58 -41.44 2.24 2.73
CA PRO A 58 -41.22 0.85 3.08
C PRO A 58 -40.98 0.03 1.80
N SER A 59 -40.01 -0.87 1.86
CA SER A 59 -39.54 -1.69 0.74
C SER A 59 -39.68 -3.19 1.00
N THR A 60 -39.83 -3.55 2.28
CA THR A 60 -39.90 -4.92 2.80
C THR A 60 -41.21 -5.13 3.56
N TRP A 61 -41.74 -6.35 3.58
CA TRP A 61 -43.04 -6.64 4.20
C TRP A 61 -43.03 -6.42 5.73
N GLU A 62 -41.87 -6.56 6.38
CA GLU A 62 -41.67 -6.21 7.79
C GLU A 62 -41.86 -4.72 8.06
N GLU A 63 -41.48 -3.85 7.11
CA GLU A 63 -41.62 -2.39 7.21
C GLU A 63 -43.10 -1.98 7.04
N ASN A 64 -43.80 -2.60 6.08
CA ASN A 64 -45.26 -2.49 5.94
C ASN A 64 -45.97 -2.94 7.22
N LYS A 65 -45.58 -4.09 7.78
CA LYS A 65 -46.12 -4.60 9.05
C LYS A 65 -45.87 -3.64 10.21
N GLN A 66 -44.67 -3.08 10.32
CA GLN A 66 -44.33 -2.10 11.37
C GLN A 66 -45.15 -0.80 11.24
N ASN A 67 -45.37 -0.30 10.02
CA ASN A 67 -46.30 0.81 9.76
C ASN A 67 -47.71 0.45 10.24
N LEU A 68 -48.27 -0.69 9.80
CA LEU A 68 -49.61 -1.14 10.17
C LEU A 68 -49.78 -1.34 11.68
N GLU A 69 -48.80 -1.92 12.39
CA GLU A 69 -48.80 -2.04 13.86
C GLU A 69 -48.76 -0.69 14.57
N THR A 70 -48.10 0.31 13.99
CA THR A 70 -48.03 1.69 14.52
C THR A 70 -49.37 2.40 14.35
N LEU A 71 -50.02 2.29 13.18
CA LEU A 71 -51.38 2.78 12.94
C LEU A 71 -52.38 2.18 13.93
N TYR A 72 -52.34 0.85 14.11
CA TYR A 72 -53.23 0.14 15.01
C TYR A 72 -53.10 0.61 16.46
N ARG A 73 -51.88 0.89 16.92
CA ARG A 73 -51.60 1.43 18.25
C ARG A 73 -52.26 2.79 18.45
N GLY A 74 -52.21 3.67 17.44
CA GLY A 74 -52.94 4.95 17.44
C GLY A 74 -54.46 4.77 17.43
N LEU A 75 -54.99 4.00 16.46
CA LEU A 75 -56.42 3.76 16.30
C LEU A 75 -57.07 3.12 17.54
N VAL A 76 -56.39 2.19 18.21
CA VAL A 76 -56.92 1.54 19.43
C VAL A 76 -56.78 2.43 20.68
N LYS A 77 -55.75 3.28 20.77
CA LYS A 77 -55.68 4.31 21.83
C LYS A 77 -56.90 5.23 21.76
N PHE A 78 -57.26 5.67 20.55
CA PHE A 78 -58.47 6.46 20.33
C PHE A 78 -59.75 5.64 20.60
N LEU A 79 -59.95 4.49 19.95
CA LEU A 79 -61.16 3.69 20.08
C LEU A 79 -61.44 3.20 21.51
N ARG A 80 -60.41 2.98 22.35
CA ARG A 80 -60.61 2.68 23.79
C ARG A 80 -61.13 3.85 24.59
N THR A 81 -60.81 5.07 24.18
CA THR A 81 -61.25 6.31 24.83
C THR A 81 -62.66 6.70 24.39
N ASP A 82 -62.97 6.48 23.12
CA ASP A 82 -64.21 6.93 22.47
C ASP A 82 -65.33 5.86 22.42
N ASN A 83 -64.97 4.59 22.20
CA ASN A 83 -65.89 3.46 22.03
C ASN A 83 -65.28 2.13 22.52
N PRO A 84 -64.97 1.98 23.83
CA PRO A 84 -64.25 0.81 24.37
C PRO A 84 -64.90 -0.54 24.05
N VAL A 85 -66.23 -0.56 23.93
CA VAL A 85 -67.04 -1.74 23.59
C VAL A 85 -66.74 -2.29 22.17
N LEU A 86 -66.31 -1.43 21.25
CA LEU A 86 -66.05 -1.77 19.84
C LEU A 86 -64.55 -1.77 19.45
N ALA A 87 -63.65 -1.46 20.38
CA ALA A 87 -62.21 -1.50 20.13
C ALA A 87 -61.76 -2.93 19.71
N PRO A 88 -61.05 -3.10 18.57
CA PRO A 88 -60.55 -4.41 18.16
C PRO A 88 -59.56 -5.01 19.16
N SER A 89 -59.46 -6.34 19.20
CA SER A 89 -58.52 -7.03 20.09
C SER A 89 -57.12 -7.17 19.47
N PRO A 90 -56.03 -7.11 20.27
CA PRO A 90 -54.65 -7.23 19.75
C PRO A 90 -54.37 -8.50 18.94
N SER A 91 -55.01 -9.63 19.29
CA SER A 91 -54.89 -10.89 18.54
C SER A 91 -55.57 -10.84 17.18
N GLN A 92 -56.74 -10.19 17.07
CA GLN A 92 -57.42 -10.00 15.78
C GLN A 92 -56.60 -9.12 14.84
N PHE A 93 -56.00 -8.04 15.34
CA PHE A 93 -55.17 -7.19 14.51
C PHE A 93 -53.82 -7.84 14.15
N ARG A 94 -53.18 -8.55 15.08
CA ARG A 94 -51.94 -9.27 14.78
C ARG A 94 -52.10 -10.25 13.60
N ALA A 95 -53.25 -10.92 13.49
CA ALA A 95 -53.57 -11.75 12.33
C ALA A 95 -53.69 -10.97 11.01
N ILE A 96 -54.18 -9.72 11.04
CA ILE A 96 -54.25 -8.80 9.88
C ILE A 96 -52.84 -8.32 9.49
N ALA A 97 -51.99 -8.02 10.47
CA ALA A 97 -50.61 -7.57 10.24
C ALA A 97 -49.64 -8.72 9.87
N GLU A 98 -50.02 -9.97 10.11
CA GLU A 98 -49.26 -11.15 9.68
C GLU A 98 -49.69 -11.66 8.29
N ASN A 99 -50.92 -11.40 7.84
CA ASN A 99 -51.37 -11.66 6.46
C ASN A 99 -52.32 -10.53 6.00
N PRO A 100 -51.85 -9.54 5.20
CA PRO A 100 -52.64 -8.38 4.78
C PRO A 100 -53.59 -8.71 3.60
N ASP A 101 -54.40 -9.75 3.74
CA ASP A 101 -55.45 -10.13 2.80
C ASP A 101 -56.42 -8.95 2.57
N GLU A 102 -57.05 -8.89 1.39
CA GLU A 102 -58.11 -7.92 1.09
C GLU A 102 -59.20 -7.84 2.18
N ASN A 103 -59.64 -9.01 2.69
CA ASN A 103 -60.65 -9.07 3.74
C ASN A 103 -60.12 -8.60 5.10
N ALA A 104 -58.83 -8.78 5.36
CA ALA A 104 -58.15 -8.33 6.57
C ALA A 104 -57.98 -6.80 6.55
N LEU A 105 -57.58 -6.23 5.40
CA LEU A 105 -57.54 -4.79 5.15
C LEU A 105 -58.95 -4.17 5.24
N CYS A 106 -60.00 -4.80 4.69
CA CYS A 106 -61.36 -4.30 4.84
C CYS A 106 -61.89 -4.33 6.28
N GLU A 107 -61.54 -5.34 7.09
CA GLU A 107 -61.86 -5.34 8.52
C GLU A 107 -61.12 -4.20 9.26
N PHE A 108 -59.85 -3.91 8.90
CA PHE A 108 -59.09 -2.78 9.44
C PHE A 108 -59.70 -1.43 9.05
N ILE A 109 -60.05 -1.21 7.78
CA ILE A 109 -60.76 0.00 7.32
C ILE A 109 -62.15 0.10 7.97
N SER A 110 -62.81 -1.02 8.29
CA SER A 110 -64.07 -1.00 9.07
C SER A 110 -63.90 -0.46 10.50
N ALA A 111 -62.70 -0.59 11.09
CA ALA A 111 -62.38 0.01 12.39
C ALA A 111 -62.12 1.52 12.28
N PHE A 112 -61.48 1.98 11.20
CA PHE A 112 -61.42 3.42 10.85
C PHE A 112 -62.83 3.99 10.65
N LEU A 113 -63.68 3.32 9.89
CA LEU A 113 -65.09 3.71 9.68
C LEU A 113 -65.88 3.73 11.01
N THR A 114 -65.59 2.80 11.92
CA THR A 114 -66.19 2.78 13.28
C THR A 114 -65.77 4.02 14.07
N ALA A 115 -64.49 4.38 14.09
CA ALA A 115 -64.01 5.62 14.71
C ALA A 115 -64.60 6.88 14.04
N ALA A 116 -64.73 6.87 12.71
CA ALA A 116 -65.23 8.01 11.94
C ALA A 116 -66.74 8.25 12.12
N CYS A 117 -67.56 7.19 12.20
CA CYS A 117 -69.03 7.30 12.10
C CYS A 117 -69.79 6.93 13.37
N LEU A 118 -69.23 6.12 14.28
CA LEU A 118 -69.88 5.70 15.53
C LEU A 118 -69.30 6.37 16.79
N GLY A 119 -68.35 7.29 16.62
CA GLY A 119 -67.65 8.02 17.67
C GLY A 119 -67.96 9.51 17.75
N SER A 120 -67.19 10.21 18.57
CA SER A 120 -67.18 11.69 18.67
C SER A 120 -66.95 12.38 17.32
N LEU A 121 -66.19 11.75 16.42
CA LEU A 121 -65.88 12.25 15.07
C LEU A 121 -67.06 12.16 14.07
N SER A 122 -68.15 11.47 14.44
CA SER A 122 -69.35 11.23 13.61
C SER A 122 -69.88 12.46 12.89
N ARG A 123 -69.97 13.61 13.59
CA ARG A 123 -70.48 14.87 13.03
C ARG A 123 -69.65 15.41 11.86
N THR A 124 -68.36 15.08 11.78
CA THR A 124 -67.42 15.58 10.77
C THR A 124 -67.34 14.65 9.56
N TYR A 125 -67.42 13.34 9.77
CA TYR A 125 -67.17 12.35 8.71
C TYR A 125 -68.42 11.70 8.12
N ILE A 126 -69.58 11.72 8.81
CA ILE A 126 -70.86 11.30 8.21
C ILE A 126 -71.21 12.13 6.95
N PRO A 127 -71.05 13.47 6.91
CA PRO A 127 -71.28 14.24 5.68
C PRO A 127 -70.46 13.72 4.48
N ARG A 128 -69.17 13.41 4.66
CA ARG A 128 -68.31 12.85 3.61
C ARG A 128 -68.76 11.46 3.13
N VAL A 129 -69.44 10.68 3.97
CA VAL A 129 -70.10 9.43 3.55
C VAL A 129 -71.36 9.71 2.71
N MET A 130 -72.10 10.77 3.04
CA MET A 130 -73.33 11.17 2.34
C MET A 130 -73.08 11.86 0.98
N ASP A 131 -71.85 12.29 0.71
CA ASP A 131 -71.42 12.81 -0.60
C ASP A 131 -71.07 11.70 -1.62
N LEU A 132 -70.94 10.44 -1.18
CA LEU A 132 -70.65 9.28 -2.05
C LEU A 132 -71.87 8.82 -2.84
N ASP A 133 -71.67 7.96 -3.86
CA ASP A 133 -72.78 7.40 -4.64
C ASP A 133 -73.71 6.49 -3.80
N LYS A 134 -74.99 6.43 -4.15
CA LYS A 134 -76.02 5.72 -3.36
C LYS A 134 -75.78 4.22 -3.19
N ALA A 135 -75.04 3.56 -4.09
CA ALA A 135 -74.70 2.15 -3.94
C ALA A 135 -73.58 1.97 -2.90
N THR A 136 -72.55 2.82 -2.97
CA THR A 136 -71.48 2.92 -1.96
C THR A 136 -72.04 3.27 -0.58
N GLN A 137 -72.95 4.25 -0.48
CA GLN A 137 -73.67 4.57 0.77
C GLN A 137 -74.40 3.35 1.34
N GLY A 138 -75.12 2.61 0.50
CA GLY A 138 -75.88 1.43 0.91
C GLY A 138 -75.02 0.27 1.41
N GLU A 139 -73.79 0.12 0.91
CA GLU A 139 -72.82 -0.83 1.43
C GLU A 139 -72.18 -0.38 2.75
N ILE A 140 -71.80 0.91 2.85
CA ILE A 140 -71.22 1.48 4.08
C ILE A 140 -72.22 1.43 5.24
N ALA A 141 -73.49 1.75 5.00
CA ALA A 141 -74.56 1.66 6.00
C ALA A 141 -74.70 0.25 6.61
N LYS A 142 -74.61 -0.80 5.78
CA LYS A 142 -74.65 -2.21 6.26
C LYS A 142 -73.49 -2.58 7.19
N ILE A 143 -72.35 -1.91 7.07
CA ILE A 143 -71.20 -2.09 7.98
C ILE A 143 -71.49 -1.38 9.30
N ILE A 144 -71.98 -0.13 9.24
CA ILE A 144 -72.30 0.69 10.42
C ILE A 144 -73.39 0.02 11.26
N ASP A 145 -74.49 -0.44 10.65
CA ASP A 145 -75.56 -1.20 11.33
C ASP A 145 -75.06 -2.48 12.00
N ARG A 146 -74.11 -3.18 11.38
CA ARG A 146 -73.50 -4.40 11.92
C ARG A 146 -72.66 -4.10 13.16
N LYS A 147 -71.85 -3.03 13.12
CA LYS A 147 -71.03 -2.60 14.26
C LYS A 147 -71.90 -2.05 15.41
N ASN A 148 -73.01 -1.36 15.10
CA ASN A 148 -73.97 -0.89 16.10
C ASN A 148 -74.66 -2.03 16.87
N LYS A 149 -75.11 -3.10 16.17
CA LYS A 149 -75.72 -4.27 16.84
C LYS A 149 -74.75 -4.95 17.82
N LEU A 150 -73.49 -5.11 17.41
CA LEU A 150 -72.42 -5.64 18.25
C LEU A 150 -72.08 -4.78 19.49
N LYS A 151 -72.46 -3.49 19.51
CA LYS A 151 -72.34 -2.63 20.69
C LYS A 151 -73.44 -2.93 21.70
N ALA A 152 -74.70 -2.90 21.26
CA ALA A 152 -75.86 -3.13 22.13
C ALA A 152 -75.84 -4.53 22.80
N GLU A 153 -75.41 -5.57 22.09
CA GLU A 153 -75.28 -6.95 22.61
C GLU A 153 -74.24 -7.08 23.76
N ARG A 154 -73.33 -6.12 23.91
CA ARG A 154 -72.26 -6.11 24.91
C ARG A 154 -72.57 -5.28 26.15
N GLU A 155 -73.49 -4.32 26.07
CA GLU A 155 -73.75 -3.34 27.13
C GLU A 155 -74.81 -3.79 28.16
N GLY A 156 -75.78 -4.63 27.79
CA GLY A 156 -76.90 -4.99 28.67
C GLY A 156 -76.70 -6.23 29.56
N ARG A 157 -75.92 -6.16 30.66
CA ARG A 157 -75.64 -7.34 31.52
C ARG A 157 -75.70 -7.17 33.08
N GLU A 158 -76.17 -6.07 33.69
CA GLU A 158 -76.05 -5.79 35.17
C GLU A 158 -77.33 -5.07 35.82
N ASP A 159 -77.90 -5.50 37.01
CA ASP A 159 -78.76 -4.82 38.10
C ASP A 159 -80.14 -5.39 38.74
N GLY A 160 -80.52 -5.05 40.05
CA GLY A 160 -81.82 -5.26 40.88
C GLY A 160 -81.69 -5.30 42.48
N ASP A 161 -82.61 -5.31 43.54
CA ASP A 161 -84.04 -5.04 44.05
C ASP A 161 -84.06 -4.91 45.68
N THR A 162 -84.99 -4.93 46.71
CA THR A 162 -86.44 -5.29 47.15
C THR A 162 -86.94 -4.59 48.52
N SER A 163 -88.09 -4.91 49.24
CA SER A 163 -88.69 -4.11 50.44
C SER A 163 -89.87 -4.69 51.40
N LYS A 164 -90.17 -4.17 52.68
CA LYS A 164 -91.49 -4.02 53.55
C LYS A 164 -91.72 -4.60 55.06
N SER A 165 -92.62 -4.03 56.00
CA SER A 165 -93.09 -4.55 57.41
C SER A 165 -94.22 -3.77 58.30
N LYS A 166 -94.84 -4.26 59.47
CA LYS A 166 -95.78 -3.56 60.52
C LYS A 166 -96.26 -4.26 61.92
N LEU A 167 -97.14 -3.67 62.85
CA LEU A 167 -97.53 -4.08 64.30
C LEU A 167 -98.93 -3.62 65.01
N GLY A 168 -99.29 -3.89 66.34
CA GLY A 168 -100.62 -3.64 67.12
C GLY A 168 -100.74 -3.57 68.74
N GLN A 169 -101.94 -3.47 69.47
CA GLN A 169 -102.16 -2.98 70.94
C GLN A 169 -103.52 -3.21 71.82
N PHE A 170 -103.53 -3.17 73.23
CA PHE A 170 -104.56 -2.83 74.38
C PHE A 170 -105.80 -3.73 74.91
N ASP A 171 -106.61 -3.56 76.05
CA ASP A 171 -106.60 -3.01 77.50
C ASP A 171 -107.96 -3.12 78.40
N SER A 172 -108.04 -2.82 79.78
CA SER A 172 -109.20 -2.34 80.71
C SER A 172 -109.73 -3.04 82.07
N VAL A 173 -110.50 -2.35 83.03
CA VAL A 173 -110.84 -2.62 84.54
C VAL A 173 -112.03 -1.68 85.17
N ARG A 174 -112.78 -1.67 86.37
CA ARG A 174 -113.27 -2.39 87.66
C ARG A 174 -114.38 -1.57 88.53
N ASP A 175 -115.08 -2.06 89.64
CA ASP A 175 -115.50 -1.44 91.02
C ASP A 175 -116.92 -1.71 91.81
N PRO A 176 -117.35 -1.22 93.08
CA PRO A 176 -118.31 -1.87 94.10
C PRO A 176 -119.41 -1.03 94.95
N ASP A 177 -120.06 -1.52 96.08
CA ASP A 177 -120.90 -0.78 97.14
C ASP A 177 -121.30 -1.57 98.45
N LEU A 178 -122.17 -2.59 98.34
CA LEU A 178 -122.25 -3.91 99.02
C LEU A 178 -121.67 -4.19 100.45
N LEU A 179 -121.33 -3.19 101.27
CA LEU A 179 -120.15 -3.16 102.17
C LEU A 179 -119.89 -4.26 103.22
N GLU A 180 -120.89 -4.96 103.78
CA GLU A 180 -120.66 -5.98 104.84
C GLU A 180 -120.79 -7.41 104.31
N GLU A 181 -121.61 -7.57 103.27
CA GLU A 181 -121.36 -8.60 102.27
C GLU A 181 -120.00 -8.35 101.58
N GLU A 182 -119.37 -7.16 101.69
CA GLU A 182 -117.93 -6.95 101.42
C GLU A 182 -117.00 -7.11 102.63
N LEU A 183 -117.40 -7.68 103.77
CA LEU A 183 -116.42 -8.33 104.66
C LEU A 183 -116.32 -9.82 104.34
N TYR A 184 -117.44 -10.48 104.05
CA TYR A 184 -117.37 -11.82 103.47
C TYR A 184 -116.85 -11.80 102.03
N GLN A 185 -117.33 -10.90 101.18
CA GLN A 185 -116.78 -10.70 99.84
C GLN A 185 -115.50 -9.86 99.81
N THR A 186 -115.04 -9.06 100.80
CA THR A 186 -113.60 -8.71 100.76
C THR A 186 -112.77 -9.92 101.13
N LYS A 187 -113.24 -10.84 101.99
CA LYS A 187 -112.53 -12.10 102.22
C LYS A 187 -112.54 -12.99 100.96
N ASP A 188 -113.67 -13.15 100.27
CA ASP A 188 -113.75 -13.95 99.05
C ASP A 188 -113.11 -13.23 97.84
N LYS A 189 -113.23 -11.89 97.72
CA LYS A 189 -112.42 -11.09 96.79
C LYS A 189 -110.94 -11.13 97.18
N TYR A 190 -110.56 -11.31 98.46
CA TYR A 190 -109.17 -11.43 98.90
C TYR A 190 -108.61 -12.82 98.65
N GLU A 191 -109.38 -13.89 98.84
CA GLU A 191 -108.99 -15.24 98.44
C GLU A 191 -108.98 -15.37 96.90
N ALA A 192 -109.91 -14.70 96.19
CA ALA A 192 -109.88 -14.57 94.74
C ALA A 192 -108.74 -13.67 94.25
N LEU A 193 -108.40 -12.56 94.92
CA LEU A 193 -107.24 -11.72 94.61
C LEU A 193 -105.92 -12.39 94.99
N LYS A 194 -105.91 -13.26 96.01
CA LYS A 194 -104.75 -14.09 96.39
C LYS A 194 -104.57 -15.23 95.39
N LYS A 195 -105.66 -15.82 94.89
CA LYS A 195 -105.64 -16.78 93.79
C LYS A 195 -105.24 -16.11 92.47
N GLN A 196 -105.81 -14.95 92.14
CA GLN A 196 -105.40 -14.15 90.98
C GLN A 196 -103.95 -13.69 91.12
N ASN A 197 -103.45 -13.33 92.32
CA ASN A 197 -102.03 -13.07 92.53
C ASN A 197 -101.20 -14.34 92.34
N ALA A 198 -101.65 -15.52 92.76
CA ALA A 198 -100.94 -16.79 92.50
C ALA A 198 -100.95 -17.17 91.01
N ASP A 199 -102.06 -16.93 90.30
CA ASP A 199 -102.20 -17.15 88.85
C ASP A 199 -101.39 -16.12 88.05
N LEU A 200 -101.35 -14.86 88.49
CA LEU A 200 -100.52 -13.79 87.94
C LEU A 200 -99.04 -14.03 88.24
N GLN A 201 -98.68 -14.48 89.45
CA GLN A 201 -97.32 -14.86 89.80
C GLN A 201 -96.89 -16.03 88.92
N SER A 202 -97.68 -17.11 88.84
CA SER A 202 -97.38 -18.24 87.94
C SER A 202 -97.35 -17.85 86.45
N ARG A 203 -98.04 -16.76 86.05
CA ARG A 203 -97.96 -16.20 84.70
C ARG A 203 -96.72 -15.32 84.52
N ILE A 204 -96.29 -14.58 85.53
CA ILE A 204 -95.03 -13.83 85.57
C ILE A 204 -93.86 -14.80 85.53
N ASP A 205 -93.87 -15.85 86.34
CA ASP A 205 -92.86 -16.90 86.37
C ASP A 205 -92.72 -17.55 84.97
N LYS A 206 -93.83 -17.96 84.34
CA LYS A 206 -93.84 -18.46 82.94
C LYS A 206 -93.38 -17.42 81.89
N LEU A 207 -93.61 -16.13 82.13
CA LEU A 207 -93.11 -15.05 81.28
C LEU A 207 -91.62 -14.76 81.52
N LEU A 208 -91.09 -15.08 82.71
CA LEU A 208 -89.66 -15.08 82.99
C LEU A 208 -89.00 -16.32 82.35
N ASP A 209 -89.56 -17.52 82.52
CA ASP A 209 -89.09 -18.76 81.87
C ASP A 209 -88.98 -18.59 80.34
N THR A 210 -90.04 -18.08 79.70
CA THR A 210 -90.03 -17.84 78.25
C THR A 210 -89.12 -16.69 77.83
N ARG A 211 -88.92 -15.68 78.68
CA ARG A 211 -87.92 -14.63 78.45
C ARG A 211 -86.49 -15.17 78.56
N GLU A 212 -86.21 -16.03 79.52
CA GLU A 212 -84.90 -16.67 79.68
C GLU A 212 -84.61 -17.65 78.54
N ALA A 213 -85.59 -18.41 78.07
CA ALA A 213 -85.50 -19.21 76.85
C ALA A 213 -85.19 -18.33 75.61
N VAL A 214 -85.93 -17.23 75.39
CA VAL A 214 -85.65 -16.32 74.27
C VAL A 214 -84.29 -15.63 74.39
N LEU A 215 -83.82 -15.32 75.61
CA LEU A 215 -82.47 -14.77 75.83
C LEU A 215 -81.37 -15.82 75.62
N HIS A 216 -81.64 -17.10 75.94
CA HIS A 216 -80.76 -18.21 75.62
C HIS A 216 -80.65 -18.41 74.11
N ASP A 217 -81.78 -18.46 73.40
CA ASP A 217 -81.82 -18.70 71.95
C ASP A 217 -81.21 -17.52 71.16
N LEU A 218 -81.42 -16.28 71.61
CA LEU A 218 -80.72 -15.11 71.11
C LEU A 218 -79.19 -15.27 71.25
N ARG A 219 -78.73 -15.77 72.40
CA ARG A 219 -77.30 -15.97 72.68
C ARG A 219 -76.69 -17.06 71.81
N VAL A 220 -77.38 -18.20 71.66
CA VAL A 220 -76.98 -19.28 70.74
C VAL A 220 -76.89 -18.76 69.31
N ALA A 221 -77.93 -18.09 68.80
CA ALA A 221 -77.92 -17.53 67.45
C ALA A 221 -76.82 -16.48 67.25
N GLN A 222 -76.46 -15.71 68.29
CA GLN A 222 -75.40 -14.72 68.23
C GLN A 222 -73.99 -15.33 68.32
N ASP A 223 -73.82 -16.41 69.08
CA ASP A 223 -72.59 -17.21 69.11
C ASP A 223 -72.38 -17.95 67.78
N GLU A 224 -73.43 -18.54 67.20
CA GLU A 224 -73.46 -19.13 65.85
C GLU A 224 -73.11 -18.11 64.76
N LEU A 225 -73.70 -16.91 64.81
CA LEU A 225 -73.34 -15.82 63.89
C LEU A 225 -71.86 -15.45 64.03
N SER A 226 -71.34 -15.40 65.26
CA SER A 226 -69.91 -15.15 65.50
C SER A 226 -69.02 -16.27 64.95
N ALA A 227 -69.48 -17.52 65.02
CA ALA A 227 -68.76 -18.68 64.49
C ALA A 227 -68.75 -18.67 62.95
N GLN A 228 -69.89 -18.36 62.30
CA GLN A 228 -69.96 -18.20 60.85
C GLN A 228 -69.12 -17.01 60.36
N GLN A 229 -69.10 -15.90 61.10
CA GLN A 229 -68.22 -14.76 60.80
C GLN A 229 -66.73 -15.12 60.94
N LYS A 230 -66.35 -15.89 61.96
CA LYS A 230 -64.98 -16.41 62.12
C LYS A 230 -64.59 -17.41 61.03
N SER A 231 -65.48 -18.31 60.62
CA SER A 231 -65.26 -19.21 59.49
C SER A 231 -65.07 -18.41 58.21
N ARG A 232 -66.08 -17.64 57.77
CA ARG A 232 -66.00 -16.84 56.53
C ARG A 232 -64.83 -15.87 56.53
N GLY A 233 -64.47 -15.31 57.69
CA GLY A 233 -63.27 -14.49 57.86
C GLY A 233 -61.98 -15.28 57.63
N ASN A 234 -61.85 -16.47 58.20
CA ASN A 234 -60.72 -17.36 57.97
C ASN A 234 -60.67 -17.84 56.51
N ASP A 235 -61.80 -18.28 55.94
CA ASP A 235 -61.94 -18.81 54.58
C ASP A 235 -61.59 -17.75 53.52
N ALA A 236 -62.05 -16.51 53.71
CA ALA A 236 -61.64 -15.38 52.89
C ALA A 236 -60.15 -15.02 53.10
N THR A 237 -59.63 -15.16 54.32
CA THR A 237 -58.23 -14.85 54.63
C THR A 237 -57.26 -15.92 54.09
N THR A 238 -57.65 -17.19 53.99
CA THR A 238 -56.89 -18.21 53.26
C THR A 238 -56.96 -17.96 51.77
N ALA A 239 -58.15 -17.78 51.17
CA ALA A 239 -58.27 -17.45 49.75
C ALA A 239 -57.44 -16.22 49.34
N ILE A 240 -57.39 -15.17 50.16
CA ILE A 240 -56.54 -13.98 49.94
C ILE A 240 -55.04 -14.31 50.10
N LYS A 241 -54.64 -15.22 50.98
CA LYS A 241 -53.25 -15.69 51.08
C LYS A 241 -52.86 -16.53 49.87
N ASP A 242 -53.74 -17.42 49.42
CA ASP A 242 -53.48 -18.33 48.31
C ASP A 242 -53.38 -17.56 46.99
N LEU A 243 -54.26 -16.58 46.75
CA LEU A 243 -54.12 -15.62 45.64
C LEU A 243 -52.82 -14.80 45.73
N ARG A 244 -52.37 -14.41 46.95
CA ARG A 244 -51.07 -13.73 47.16
C ARG A 244 -49.86 -14.67 47.04
N ASN A 245 -50.06 -15.98 47.05
CA ASN A 245 -49.03 -16.97 46.78
C ASN A 245 -48.97 -17.22 45.27
N GLU A 246 -50.11 -17.45 44.60
CA GLU A 246 -50.16 -17.58 43.14
C GLU A 246 -49.62 -16.32 42.45
N VAL A 247 -49.99 -15.11 42.90
CA VAL A 247 -49.43 -13.86 42.35
C VAL A 247 -47.91 -13.80 42.52
N ARG A 248 -47.35 -14.32 43.62
CA ARG A 248 -45.89 -14.42 43.77
C ARG A 248 -45.28 -15.49 42.87
N GLU A 249 -45.90 -16.66 42.74
CA GLU A 249 -45.45 -17.69 41.80
C GLU A 249 -45.49 -17.20 40.35
N LYS A 250 -46.46 -16.35 39.96
CA LYS A 250 -46.48 -15.70 38.65
C LYS A 250 -45.37 -14.65 38.50
N ILE A 251 -45.06 -13.88 39.55
CA ILE A 251 -43.95 -12.92 39.54
C ILE A 251 -42.61 -13.67 39.44
N ASP A 252 -42.37 -14.69 40.27
CA ASP A 252 -41.18 -15.54 40.22
C ASP A 252 -41.00 -16.21 38.84
N GLU A 253 -42.08 -16.56 38.15
CA GLU A 253 -42.04 -17.13 36.79
C GLU A 253 -41.84 -16.04 35.71
N ILE A 254 -42.39 -14.83 35.88
CA ILE A 254 -42.07 -13.67 35.03
C ILE A 254 -40.58 -13.34 35.14
N ASP A 255 -40.02 -13.24 36.35
CA ASP A 255 -38.60 -12.99 36.58
C ASP A 255 -37.70 -14.04 35.90
N ARG A 256 -38.11 -15.32 35.90
CA ARG A 256 -37.42 -16.40 35.16
C ARG A 256 -37.51 -16.23 33.65
N LEU A 257 -38.69 -15.88 33.13
CA LEU A 257 -38.91 -15.67 31.69
C LEU A 257 -38.16 -14.44 31.18
N GLU A 258 -38.15 -13.34 31.94
CA GLU A 258 -37.36 -12.14 31.63
C GLU A 258 -35.86 -12.43 31.68
N ALA A 259 -35.37 -13.16 32.69
CA ALA A 259 -33.97 -13.61 32.75
C ALA A 259 -33.59 -14.55 31.59
N LEU A 260 -34.53 -15.38 31.08
CA LEU A 260 -34.32 -16.22 29.90
C LEU A 260 -34.30 -15.38 28.61
N VAL A 261 -35.21 -14.41 28.49
CA VAL A 261 -35.22 -13.44 27.37
C VAL A 261 -33.93 -12.64 27.33
N GLU A 262 -33.41 -12.15 28.45
CA GLU A 262 -32.14 -11.41 28.49
C GLU A 262 -30.90 -12.30 28.27
N LYS A 263 -30.99 -13.58 28.63
CA LYS A 263 -29.97 -14.57 28.27
C LYS A 263 -29.92 -14.83 26.76
N GLU A 264 -31.07 -14.96 26.10
CA GLU A 264 -31.11 -15.18 24.65
C GLU A 264 -30.96 -13.88 23.84
N SER A 265 -31.32 -12.70 24.37
CA SER A 265 -31.00 -11.38 23.79
C SER A 265 -29.47 -11.20 23.75
N SER A 266 -28.81 -11.39 24.88
CA SER A 266 -27.36 -11.24 25.02
C SER A 266 -26.58 -12.39 24.37
N ARG A 267 -27.22 -13.51 24.02
CA ARG A 267 -26.68 -14.54 23.11
C ARG A 267 -26.82 -14.11 21.65
N THR A 268 -27.98 -13.58 21.26
CA THR A 268 -28.25 -13.11 19.90
C THR A 268 -27.30 -11.97 19.53
N ALA A 269 -27.13 -10.96 20.41
CA ALA A 269 -26.17 -9.88 20.22
C ALA A 269 -24.70 -10.35 20.10
N LYS A 270 -24.33 -11.45 20.77
CA LYS A 270 -22.99 -12.06 20.59
C LYS A 270 -22.84 -12.74 19.23
N LEU A 271 -23.85 -13.50 18.79
CA LEU A 271 -23.87 -14.16 17.48
C LEU A 271 -23.97 -13.16 16.32
N GLU A 272 -24.68 -12.06 16.52
CA GLU A 272 -24.78 -10.95 15.56
C GLU A 272 -23.43 -10.24 15.41
N LYS A 273 -22.80 -9.85 16.52
CA LYS A 273 -21.44 -9.31 16.54
C LYS A 273 -20.40 -10.29 15.96
N GLU A 274 -20.58 -11.60 16.15
CA GLU A 274 -19.74 -12.61 15.50
C GLU A 274 -19.98 -12.65 13.98
N ASN A 275 -21.23 -12.58 13.53
CA ASN A 275 -21.58 -12.46 12.10
C ASN A 275 -21.02 -11.18 11.47
N GLU A 276 -21.02 -10.03 12.15
CA GLU A 276 -20.35 -8.80 11.68
C GLU A 276 -18.84 -8.98 11.55
N ASN A 277 -18.21 -9.64 12.54
CA ASN A 277 -16.79 -9.98 12.48
C ASN A 277 -16.46 -10.97 11.35
N LEU A 278 -17.35 -11.92 11.05
CA LEU A 278 -17.21 -12.84 9.91
C LEU A 278 -17.46 -12.14 8.57
N ARG A 279 -18.44 -11.25 8.47
CA ARG A 279 -18.70 -10.41 7.28
C ARG A 279 -17.51 -9.50 6.97
N THR A 280 -16.96 -8.81 7.97
CA THR A 280 -15.78 -7.94 7.78
C THR A 280 -14.49 -8.73 7.49
N LYS A 281 -14.31 -9.94 8.03
CA LYS A 281 -13.25 -10.88 7.61
C LYS A 281 -13.43 -11.33 6.15
N THR A 282 -14.67 -11.64 5.75
CA THR A 282 -15.00 -12.09 4.38
C THR A 282 -14.76 -10.99 3.36
N GLN A 283 -15.14 -9.74 3.67
CA GLN A 283 -14.82 -8.58 2.83
C GLN A 283 -13.31 -8.40 2.70
N LYS A 284 -12.55 -8.43 3.79
CA LYS A 284 -11.08 -8.34 3.76
C LYS A 284 -10.43 -9.48 2.95
N LEU A 285 -10.99 -10.69 3.00
CA LEU A 285 -10.53 -11.82 2.19
C LEU A 285 -10.78 -11.55 0.70
N LYS A 286 -11.95 -11.00 0.34
CA LYS A 286 -12.24 -10.56 -1.03
C LYS A 286 -11.29 -9.43 -1.47
N ASP A 287 -11.11 -8.40 -0.65
CA ASP A 287 -10.18 -7.29 -0.95
C ASP A 287 -8.74 -7.76 -1.16
N LEU A 288 -8.34 -8.87 -0.51
CA LEU A 288 -7.05 -9.52 -0.70
C LEU A 288 -7.03 -10.39 -1.96
N GLN A 289 -8.09 -11.14 -2.25
CA GLN A 289 -8.23 -11.92 -3.48
C GLN A 289 -8.18 -11.01 -4.72
N ASP A 290 -8.92 -9.91 -4.71
CA ASP A 290 -8.93 -8.92 -5.80
C ASP A 290 -7.50 -8.37 -6.01
N LYS A 291 -6.78 -8.01 -4.93
CA LYS A 291 -5.36 -7.59 -5.00
C LYS A 291 -4.42 -8.68 -5.54
N VAL A 292 -4.63 -9.95 -5.18
CA VAL A 292 -3.86 -11.07 -5.73
C VAL A 292 -4.10 -11.19 -7.25
N THR A 293 -5.34 -11.04 -7.73
CA THR A 293 -5.60 -11.09 -9.18
C THR A 293 -4.98 -9.91 -9.95
N VAL A 294 -4.89 -8.73 -9.34
CA VAL A 294 -4.16 -7.57 -9.90
C VAL A 294 -2.66 -7.84 -9.94
N LEU A 295 -2.06 -8.30 -8.83
CA LEU A 295 -0.63 -8.64 -8.78
C LEU A 295 -0.27 -9.78 -9.75
N GLU A 296 -1.17 -10.75 -9.95
CA GLU A 296 -1.03 -11.77 -11.00
C GLU A 296 -1.06 -11.16 -12.41
N HIS A 297 -1.93 -10.18 -12.68
CA HIS A 297 -1.97 -9.49 -13.96
C HIS A 297 -0.69 -8.69 -14.21
N ASP A 298 -0.25 -7.91 -13.22
CA ASP A 298 1.00 -7.14 -13.27
C ASP A 298 2.20 -8.07 -13.46
N THR A 299 2.25 -9.21 -12.77
CA THR A 299 3.30 -10.24 -12.94
C THR A 299 3.28 -10.82 -14.36
N LYS A 300 2.10 -11.10 -14.92
CA LYS A 300 1.96 -11.58 -16.31
C LYS A 300 2.40 -10.49 -17.32
N GLN A 301 2.10 -9.22 -17.05
CA GLN A 301 2.54 -8.09 -17.88
C GLN A 301 4.06 -7.90 -17.80
N GLN A 302 4.65 -7.93 -16.61
CA GLN A 302 6.10 -7.89 -16.42
C GLN A 302 6.79 -9.07 -17.10
N GLN A 303 6.23 -10.29 -17.02
CA GLN A 303 6.80 -11.44 -17.72
C GLN A 303 6.71 -11.31 -19.25
N GLN A 304 5.68 -10.65 -19.80
CA GLN A 304 5.63 -10.29 -21.22
C GLN A 304 6.68 -9.22 -21.58
N GLN A 305 6.89 -8.21 -20.73
CA GLN A 305 7.94 -7.21 -20.92
C GLN A 305 9.34 -7.85 -20.87
N ILE A 306 9.60 -8.76 -19.93
CA ILE A 306 10.85 -9.54 -19.84
C ILE A 306 11.07 -10.34 -21.13
N LYS A 307 10.06 -11.09 -21.61
CA LYS A 307 10.15 -11.80 -22.90
C LYS A 307 10.38 -10.85 -24.08
N GLY A 308 9.85 -9.62 -24.02
CA GLY A 308 10.17 -8.56 -24.97
C GLY A 308 11.65 -8.17 -24.92
N LEU A 309 12.17 -7.87 -23.72
CA LEU A 309 13.57 -7.51 -23.48
C LEU A 309 14.55 -8.64 -23.82
N GLU A 310 14.19 -9.90 -23.57
CA GLU A 310 14.97 -11.08 -24.00
C GLU A 310 15.04 -11.17 -25.52
N ASN A 311 13.93 -10.92 -26.23
CA ASN A 311 13.93 -10.87 -27.70
C ASN A 311 14.74 -9.68 -28.24
N TYR A 312 14.72 -8.52 -27.57
CA TYR A 312 15.59 -7.39 -27.94
C TYR A 312 17.07 -7.66 -27.63
N LYS A 313 17.38 -8.28 -26.49
CA LYS A 313 18.74 -8.72 -26.11
C LYS A 313 19.28 -9.72 -27.12
N LYS A 314 18.49 -10.73 -27.50
CA LYS A 314 18.88 -11.69 -28.53
C LYS A 314 19.15 -11.00 -29.86
N LYS A 315 18.25 -10.14 -30.34
CA LYS A 315 18.48 -9.33 -31.57
C LYS A 315 19.74 -8.47 -31.49
N ALA A 316 20.05 -7.90 -30.32
CA ALA A 316 21.28 -7.14 -30.10
C ALA A 316 22.53 -8.03 -30.12
N GLN A 317 22.47 -9.25 -29.59
CA GLN A 317 23.54 -10.25 -29.68
C GLN A 317 23.73 -10.74 -31.13
N ASP A 318 22.64 -11.06 -31.84
CA ASP A 318 22.66 -11.45 -33.25
C ASP A 318 23.29 -10.32 -34.11
N LEU A 319 22.91 -9.06 -33.86
CA LEU A 319 23.51 -7.88 -34.49
C LEU A 319 24.99 -7.70 -34.12
N ALA A 320 25.37 -7.93 -32.86
CA ALA A 320 26.77 -7.82 -32.41
C ALA A 320 27.67 -8.84 -33.13
N VAL A 321 27.20 -10.08 -33.27
CA VAL A 321 27.90 -11.14 -34.04
C VAL A 321 28.01 -10.76 -35.53
N VAL A 322 26.98 -10.14 -36.12
CA VAL A 322 27.04 -9.62 -37.49
C VAL A 322 28.02 -8.44 -37.60
N THR A 323 28.10 -7.53 -36.63
CA THR A 323 29.09 -6.45 -36.64
C THR A 323 30.52 -6.97 -36.47
N GLN A 324 30.75 -7.96 -35.60
CA GLN A 324 32.05 -8.61 -35.46
C GLN A 324 32.45 -9.29 -36.77
N ARG A 325 31.57 -10.10 -37.35
CA ARG A 325 31.85 -10.73 -38.66
C ARG A 325 32.15 -9.71 -39.76
N ASN A 326 31.57 -8.51 -39.70
CA ASN A 326 31.89 -7.42 -40.62
C ASN A 326 33.26 -6.78 -40.32
N THR A 327 33.71 -6.66 -39.06
CA THR A 327 35.08 -6.23 -38.75
C THR A 327 36.10 -7.29 -39.16
N ASP A 328 35.85 -8.57 -38.87
CA ASP A 328 36.72 -9.69 -39.26
C ASP A 328 36.90 -9.72 -40.80
N LEU A 329 35.81 -9.51 -41.56
CA LEU A 329 35.86 -9.39 -43.02
C LEU A 329 36.59 -8.12 -43.50
N GLN A 330 36.51 -7.00 -42.78
CA GLN A 330 37.27 -5.78 -43.11
C GLN A 330 38.77 -5.96 -42.83
N GLU A 331 39.14 -6.65 -41.75
CA GLU A 331 40.53 -7.02 -41.45
C GLU A 331 41.09 -7.98 -42.49
N HIS A 332 40.35 -9.02 -42.88
CA HIS A 332 40.73 -9.90 -43.99
C HIS A 332 40.88 -9.15 -45.33
N VAL A 333 40.01 -8.18 -45.63
CA VAL A 333 40.15 -7.34 -46.83
C VAL A 333 41.38 -6.43 -46.74
N MET A 334 41.69 -5.87 -45.57
CA MET A 334 42.91 -5.07 -45.37
C MET A 334 44.18 -5.92 -45.46
N GLN A 335 44.18 -7.15 -44.94
CA GLN A 335 45.29 -8.09 -45.10
C GLN A 335 45.50 -8.44 -46.56
N LEU A 336 44.46 -8.85 -47.29
CA LEU A 336 44.56 -9.16 -48.73
C LEU A 336 45.00 -7.93 -49.56
N GLN A 337 44.58 -6.72 -49.18
CA GLN A 337 45.08 -5.49 -49.80
C GLN A 337 46.56 -5.19 -49.47
N GLN A 338 47.06 -5.64 -48.32
CA GLN A 338 48.48 -5.52 -47.97
C GLN A 338 49.31 -6.58 -48.70
N ASP A 339 48.88 -7.85 -48.66
CA ASP A 339 49.47 -8.95 -49.42
C ASP A 339 49.60 -8.58 -50.90
N LEU A 340 48.56 -8.00 -51.52
CA LEU A 340 48.60 -7.55 -52.91
C LEU A 340 49.67 -6.47 -53.18
N LYS A 341 49.86 -5.50 -52.28
CA LYS A 341 50.93 -4.49 -52.42
C LYS A 341 52.31 -5.13 -52.30
N ASP A 342 52.46 -6.10 -51.40
CA ASP A 342 53.73 -6.77 -51.17
C ASP A 342 54.06 -7.73 -52.33
N TYR A 343 53.05 -8.38 -52.93
CA TYR A 343 53.18 -9.09 -54.21
C TYR A 343 53.56 -8.15 -55.36
N ASP A 344 52.94 -6.98 -55.51
CA ASP A 344 53.32 -6.01 -56.54
C ASP A 344 54.72 -5.40 -56.29
N HIS A 345 55.12 -5.23 -55.02
CA HIS A 345 56.48 -4.84 -54.66
C HIS A 345 57.49 -5.92 -55.06
N MET A 346 57.25 -7.17 -54.69
CA MET A 346 58.10 -8.32 -55.03
C MET A 346 58.14 -8.58 -56.53
N ARG A 347 57.05 -8.31 -57.25
CA ARG A 347 57.00 -8.34 -58.72
C ARG A 347 57.82 -7.20 -59.32
N SER A 348 57.77 -6.01 -58.74
CA SER A 348 58.57 -4.85 -59.15
C SER A 348 60.07 -5.06 -58.93
N THR A 349 60.48 -5.64 -57.79
CA THR A 349 61.89 -6.01 -57.54
C THR A 349 62.34 -7.16 -58.44
N ASN A 350 61.50 -8.18 -58.67
CA ASN A 350 61.83 -9.25 -59.62
C ASN A 350 62.01 -8.72 -61.05
N ILE A 351 61.18 -7.80 -61.53
CA ILE A 351 61.34 -7.14 -62.84
C ILE A 351 62.63 -6.31 -62.92
N LYS A 352 63.07 -5.67 -61.82
CA LYS A 352 64.38 -4.98 -61.77
C LYS A 352 65.53 -5.98 -61.85
N LEU A 353 65.50 -7.03 -61.03
CA LEU A 353 66.52 -8.09 -61.03
C LEU A 353 66.60 -8.80 -62.39
N GLN A 354 65.47 -9.04 -63.08
CA GLN A 354 65.46 -9.59 -64.45
C GLN A 354 66.16 -8.65 -65.45
N LYS A 355 65.97 -7.32 -65.33
CA LYS A 355 66.68 -6.34 -66.17
C LYS A 355 68.17 -6.30 -65.86
N GLU A 356 68.54 -6.28 -64.59
CA GLU A 356 69.94 -6.33 -64.15
C GLU A 356 70.62 -7.60 -64.65
N ILE A 357 69.97 -8.77 -64.55
CA ILE A 357 70.46 -10.04 -65.10
C ILE A 357 70.60 -9.96 -66.63
N ALA A 358 69.64 -9.38 -67.35
CA ALA A 358 69.74 -9.20 -68.80
C ALA A 358 70.88 -8.25 -69.20
N GLU A 359 71.10 -7.17 -68.46
CA GLU A 359 72.23 -6.24 -68.65
C GLU A 359 73.57 -6.91 -68.35
N LYS A 360 73.69 -7.69 -67.27
CA LYS A 360 74.90 -8.49 -66.97
C LYS A 360 75.13 -9.57 -68.03
N THR A 361 74.09 -10.24 -68.51
CA THR A 361 74.18 -11.25 -69.58
C THR A 361 74.66 -10.61 -70.89
N LYS A 362 74.16 -9.42 -71.23
CA LYS A 362 74.64 -8.66 -72.39
C LYS A 362 76.09 -8.23 -72.23
N ALA A 363 76.51 -7.79 -71.04
CA ALA A 363 77.89 -7.42 -70.75
C ALA A 363 78.84 -8.63 -70.80
N LEU A 364 78.40 -9.81 -70.33
CA LEU A 364 79.16 -11.05 -70.50
C LEU A 364 79.32 -11.39 -71.99
N ALA A 365 78.25 -11.31 -72.79
CA ALA A 365 78.31 -11.57 -74.22
C ALA A 365 79.22 -10.58 -74.98
N THR A 366 79.32 -9.32 -74.57
CA THR A 366 80.31 -8.38 -75.16
C THR A 366 81.72 -8.72 -74.73
N ASN A 367 81.95 -9.08 -73.47
CA ASN A 367 83.26 -9.50 -72.98
C ASN A 367 83.74 -10.80 -73.66
N GLU A 368 82.84 -11.74 -73.92
CA GLU A 368 83.10 -12.96 -74.70
C GLU A 368 83.51 -12.63 -76.14
N GLN A 369 82.84 -11.66 -76.79
CA GLN A 369 83.22 -11.17 -78.12
C GLN A 369 84.60 -10.48 -78.11
N GLU A 370 84.91 -9.68 -77.09
CA GLU A 370 86.23 -9.05 -76.90
C GLU A 370 87.33 -10.10 -76.67
N ILE A 371 87.05 -11.16 -75.91
CA ILE A 371 87.96 -12.30 -75.72
C ILE A 371 88.20 -13.03 -77.05
N ILE A 372 87.15 -13.31 -77.83
CA ILE A 372 87.27 -13.95 -79.15
C ILE A 372 88.10 -13.08 -80.11
N TYR A 373 87.84 -11.77 -80.17
CA TYR A 373 88.62 -10.82 -80.96
C TYR A 373 90.09 -10.77 -80.52
N THR A 374 90.34 -10.77 -79.21
CA THR A 374 91.71 -10.79 -78.65
C THR A 374 92.42 -12.10 -78.98
N ILE A 375 91.73 -13.24 -78.97
CA ILE A 375 92.28 -14.54 -79.41
C ILE A 375 92.60 -14.52 -80.90
N GLN A 376 91.71 -13.98 -81.75
CA GLN A 376 91.96 -13.85 -83.19
C GLN A 376 93.17 -12.94 -83.47
N SER A 377 93.24 -11.77 -82.83
CA SER A 377 94.36 -10.84 -82.93
C SER A 377 95.68 -11.49 -82.46
N ARG A 378 95.67 -12.19 -81.32
CA ARG A 378 96.81 -12.96 -80.82
C ARG A 378 97.25 -14.04 -81.81
N ASN A 379 96.32 -14.74 -82.46
CA ASN A 379 96.66 -15.77 -83.45
C ASN A 379 97.32 -15.14 -84.69
N VAL A 380 96.81 -14.02 -85.22
CA VAL A 380 97.46 -13.29 -86.34
C VAL A 380 98.85 -12.76 -85.94
N LEU A 381 99.03 -12.33 -84.69
CA LEU A 381 100.34 -11.98 -84.14
C LEU A 381 101.25 -13.19 -83.95
N GLN A 382 100.70 -14.38 -83.68
CA GLN A 382 101.47 -15.62 -83.65
C GLN A 382 101.88 -16.03 -85.07
N ASP A 383 100.96 -16.06 -86.03
CA ASP A 383 101.22 -16.44 -87.43
C ASP A 383 102.30 -15.54 -88.06
N SER A 384 102.26 -14.23 -87.78
CA SER A 384 103.29 -13.28 -88.22
C SER A 384 104.61 -13.42 -87.47
N ASN A 385 104.62 -13.83 -86.19
CA ASN A 385 105.85 -14.22 -85.49
C ASN A 385 106.43 -15.53 -86.02
N GLU A 386 105.60 -16.50 -86.40
CA GLU A 386 106.05 -17.74 -87.03
C GLU A 386 106.60 -17.48 -88.44
N GLU A 387 106.00 -16.56 -89.21
CA GLU A 387 106.54 -16.17 -90.52
C GLU A 387 107.84 -15.39 -90.39
N LEU A 388 107.97 -14.52 -89.38
CA LEU A 388 109.25 -13.88 -89.04
C LEU A 388 110.28 -14.91 -88.58
N LYS A 389 109.90 -15.96 -87.85
CA LYS A 389 110.79 -17.08 -87.50
C LYS A 389 111.22 -17.87 -88.72
N ARG A 390 110.31 -18.30 -89.61
CA ARG A 390 110.67 -18.96 -90.88
C ARG A 390 111.62 -18.10 -91.72
N ARG A 391 111.45 -16.78 -91.69
CA ARG A 391 112.31 -15.82 -92.39
C ARG A 391 113.66 -15.62 -91.71
N LEU A 392 113.72 -15.70 -90.38
CA LEU A 392 114.98 -15.78 -89.62
C LEU A 392 115.68 -17.11 -89.87
N GLU A 393 114.99 -18.26 -89.77
CA GLU A 393 115.50 -19.60 -90.10
C GLU A 393 116.01 -19.69 -91.54
N TYR A 394 115.34 -19.03 -92.51
CA TYR A 394 115.85 -18.90 -93.89
C TYR A 394 117.10 -18.02 -93.97
N LEU A 395 117.14 -16.88 -93.25
CA LEU A 395 118.33 -16.02 -93.21
C LEU A 395 119.48 -16.66 -92.43
N GLU A 396 119.22 -17.47 -91.42
CA GLU A 396 120.18 -18.28 -90.68
C GLU A 396 120.65 -19.46 -91.51
N SER A 397 119.79 -20.07 -92.33
CA SER A 397 120.19 -21.10 -93.30
C SER A 397 121.04 -20.50 -94.44
N SER A 398 120.68 -19.31 -94.94
CA SER A 398 121.55 -18.54 -95.84
C SER A 398 122.87 -18.21 -95.14
N HIS A 399 122.83 -17.66 -93.92
CA HIS A 399 124.03 -17.36 -93.14
C HIS A 399 124.85 -18.61 -92.79
N GLN A 400 124.25 -19.80 -92.69
CA GLN A 400 124.96 -21.06 -92.51
C GLN A 400 125.55 -21.60 -93.81
N LEU A 401 124.94 -21.33 -94.97
CA LEU A 401 125.52 -21.61 -96.29
C LEU A 401 126.64 -20.61 -96.62
N ASP A 402 126.41 -19.33 -96.34
CA ASP A 402 127.39 -18.25 -96.45
C ASP A 402 128.52 -18.46 -95.42
N GLU A 403 128.25 -18.87 -94.18
CA GLU A 403 129.27 -19.34 -93.23
C GLU A 403 129.94 -20.63 -93.67
N SER A 404 129.27 -21.55 -94.35
CA SER A 404 129.91 -22.79 -94.81
C SER A 404 130.75 -22.54 -96.05
N ARG A 405 130.43 -21.52 -96.85
CA ARG A 405 131.24 -21.00 -97.95
C ARG A 405 132.36 -20.09 -97.47
N ILE A 406 132.12 -19.30 -96.41
CA ILE A 406 133.16 -18.60 -95.66
C ILE A 406 134.04 -19.63 -94.98
N ARG A 407 133.51 -20.74 -94.43
CA ARG A 407 134.32 -21.86 -93.90
C ARG A 407 135.01 -22.64 -95.00
N GLU A 408 134.51 -22.73 -96.23
CA GLU A 408 135.24 -23.31 -97.37
C GLU A 408 136.37 -22.38 -97.83
N LEU A 409 136.15 -21.05 -97.83
CA LEU A 409 137.17 -20.03 -98.07
C LEU A 409 138.17 -19.92 -96.90
N GLU A 410 137.71 -20.11 -95.66
CA GLU A 410 138.50 -20.17 -94.45
C GLU A 410 139.16 -21.53 -94.28
N GLU A 411 138.73 -22.60 -94.96
CA GLU A 411 139.42 -23.90 -95.06
C GLU A 411 140.49 -23.85 -96.14
N GLN A 412 140.24 -23.11 -97.23
CA GLN A 412 141.28 -22.61 -98.14
C GLN A 412 142.27 -21.65 -97.44
N LEU A 413 141.91 -21.07 -96.28
CA LEU A 413 142.83 -20.32 -95.39
C LEU A 413 143.28 -21.09 -94.14
N GLN A 414 142.66 -22.23 -93.77
CA GLN A 414 142.92 -22.95 -92.50
C GLN A 414 144.09 -23.94 -92.58
N LEU A 415 145.01 -23.65 -93.48
CA LEU A 415 146.43 -23.46 -93.13
C LEU A 415 146.64 -22.33 -92.06
N GLY A 416 145.72 -22.15 -91.10
CA GLY A 416 145.45 -20.84 -90.48
C GLY A 416 144.34 -20.76 -89.42
N GLY A 417 144.29 -21.71 -88.47
CA GLY A 417 143.99 -21.38 -87.06
C GLY A 417 142.56 -21.03 -86.58
N THR A 418 141.80 -22.07 -86.20
CA THR A 418 141.29 -22.29 -84.80
C THR A 418 140.46 -21.24 -84.02
N LEU A 419 139.26 -21.68 -83.55
CA LEU A 419 138.68 -21.49 -82.18
C LEU A 419 138.18 -20.07 -81.76
N GLN A 420 137.22 -19.85 -80.84
CA GLN A 420 136.01 -20.55 -80.29
C GLN A 420 135.17 -19.50 -79.45
N PRO A 421 134.16 -19.79 -78.55
CA PRO A 421 132.95 -18.94 -78.47
C PRO A 421 132.50 -18.45 -77.05
N GLY A 422 131.32 -17.79 -76.95
CA GLY A 422 130.53 -17.63 -75.70
C GLY A 422 129.64 -16.36 -75.65
N SER A 423 128.68 -16.16 -74.72
CA SER A 423 127.94 -17.09 -73.81
C SER A 423 126.91 -16.37 -72.88
N HIS A 424 125.79 -17.03 -72.49
CA HIS A 424 124.91 -16.77 -71.30
C HIS A 424 124.07 -15.44 -71.28
N SER A 425 123.09 -15.13 -70.39
CA SER A 425 122.52 -15.74 -69.14
C SER A 425 121.06 -15.21 -68.78
N PRO A 426 120.31 -15.77 -67.79
CA PRO A 426 118.88 -15.44 -67.46
C PRO A 426 118.55 -14.93 -66.01
N GLY A 427 117.26 -14.73 -65.62
CA GLY A 427 116.81 -14.35 -64.23
C GLY A 427 115.26 -14.43 -63.94
N ALA A 428 114.80 -14.45 -62.66
CA ALA A 428 113.44 -14.93 -62.25
C ALA A 428 112.84 -14.46 -60.86
N SER A 429 111.65 -15.02 -60.44
CA SER A 429 111.03 -15.13 -59.07
C SER A 429 110.06 -14.00 -58.55
N THR A 430 109.16 -14.08 -57.52
CA THR A 430 108.41 -15.12 -56.72
C THR A 430 107.29 -14.53 -55.78
N SER A 431 106.39 -15.37 -55.17
CA SER A 431 105.73 -15.25 -53.80
C SER A 431 104.15 -15.31 -53.66
N LYS A 432 103.62 -15.53 -52.42
CA LYS A 432 102.21 -15.88 -52.02
C LYS A 432 101.80 -15.42 -50.58
N PHE A 433 100.50 -15.45 -50.22
CA PHE A 433 99.96 -15.76 -48.85
C PHE A 433 98.46 -16.27 -48.86
N ASN A 434 97.83 -16.53 -47.71
CA ASN A 434 96.76 -17.55 -47.52
C ASN A 434 95.52 -17.11 -46.68
N LEU A 435 94.35 -17.77 -46.78
CA LEU A 435 93.09 -17.37 -46.10
C LEU A 435 92.04 -18.51 -45.86
N GLU A 436 92.35 -19.59 -45.12
CA GLU A 436 91.47 -20.79 -45.05
C GLU A 436 91.35 -21.44 -43.65
N GLN A 437 91.49 -20.68 -42.55
CA GLN A 437 91.64 -21.27 -41.20
C GLN A 437 90.87 -20.54 -40.07
N GLU A 438 89.59 -20.20 -40.29
CA GLU A 438 88.75 -19.51 -39.27
C GLU A 438 87.27 -19.93 -39.28
N LEU A 439 86.94 -21.16 -39.73
CA LEU A 439 85.53 -21.56 -40.00
C LEU A 439 85.03 -22.86 -39.34
N GLU A 440 85.75 -23.44 -38.37
CA GLU A 440 85.32 -24.66 -37.66
C GLU A 440 85.54 -24.62 -36.13
N THR A 441 84.77 -23.83 -35.37
CA THR A 441 84.49 -24.10 -33.94
C THR A 441 83.14 -23.53 -33.48
N THR A 442 82.52 -24.17 -32.47
CA THR A 442 81.35 -23.72 -31.66
C THR A 442 79.92 -24.16 -32.03
N THR A 443 79.70 -25.45 -32.30
CA THR A 443 78.40 -26.12 -32.14
C THR A 443 78.34 -26.93 -30.83
N ASP A 444 78.11 -26.26 -29.69
CA ASP A 444 77.99 -26.90 -28.37
C ASP A 444 76.52 -26.92 -27.85
N PRO A 445 75.88 -28.11 -27.73
CA PRO A 445 74.52 -28.26 -27.19
C PRO A 445 74.35 -27.73 -25.75
N ALA A 446 75.41 -27.67 -24.95
CA ALA A 446 75.33 -27.22 -23.56
C ALA A 446 74.96 -25.74 -23.42
N VAL A 447 75.29 -24.90 -24.42
CA VAL A 447 74.91 -23.49 -24.44
C VAL A 447 73.41 -23.36 -24.72
N THR A 448 72.88 -24.08 -25.72
CA THR A 448 71.45 -24.09 -26.06
C THR A 448 70.61 -24.60 -24.89
N LEU A 449 71.03 -25.67 -24.21
CA LEU A 449 70.36 -26.19 -23.02
C LEU A 449 70.39 -25.21 -21.84
N ARG A 450 71.48 -24.45 -21.64
CA ARG A 450 71.53 -23.38 -20.61
C ARG A 450 70.61 -22.22 -20.92
N LEU A 451 70.53 -21.80 -22.20
CA LEU A 451 69.63 -20.75 -22.65
C LEU A 451 68.17 -21.19 -22.51
N GLU A 452 67.83 -22.44 -22.85
CA GLU A 452 66.48 -22.98 -22.71
C GLU A 452 66.08 -23.18 -21.24
N VAL A 453 66.99 -23.65 -20.37
CA VAL A 453 66.74 -23.66 -18.91
C VAL A 453 66.61 -22.24 -18.35
N GLY A 454 67.29 -21.25 -18.92
CA GLY A 454 67.08 -19.83 -18.62
C GLY A 454 65.69 -19.35 -19.06
N ARG A 455 65.29 -19.68 -20.28
CA ARG A 455 63.97 -19.35 -20.87
C ARG A 455 62.84 -19.98 -20.06
N LEU A 456 62.91 -21.27 -19.78
CA LEU A 456 61.94 -22.01 -18.97
C LEU A 456 61.90 -21.56 -17.51
N LYS A 457 63.00 -21.03 -16.94
CA LYS A 457 62.97 -20.37 -15.61
C LYS A 457 62.34 -18.99 -15.65
N ALA A 458 62.57 -18.19 -16.69
CA ALA A 458 61.87 -16.92 -16.89
C ALA A 458 60.37 -17.13 -17.14
N GLU A 459 60.02 -18.14 -17.93
CA GLU A 459 58.65 -18.57 -18.22
C GLU A 459 57.95 -19.12 -16.97
N ASN A 460 58.62 -19.96 -16.17
CA ASN A 460 58.10 -20.36 -14.85
C ASN A 460 57.91 -19.16 -13.90
N ASN A 461 58.84 -18.20 -13.87
CA ASN A 461 58.67 -17.01 -13.04
C ASN A 461 57.52 -16.11 -13.53
N LEU A 462 57.27 -16.03 -14.85
CA LEU A 462 56.10 -15.34 -15.42
C LEU A 462 54.78 -16.06 -15.09
N LEU A 463 54.74 -17.39 -15.20
CA LEU A 463 53.55 -18.19 -14.87
C LEU A 463 53.27 -18.21 -13.36
N ARG A 464 54.32 -18.16 -12.53
CA ARG A 464 54.22 -18.06 -11.06
C ARG A 464 53.82 -16.65 -10.61
N ASN A 465 54.29 -15.62 -11.31
CA ASN A 465 53.81 -14.25 -11.18
C ASN A 465 52.55 -14.03 -12.07
N ASN A 466 51.50 -14.82 -11.82
CA ASN A 466 50.26 -14.80 -12.60
C ASN A 466 49.56 -13.43 -12.48
N MET A 467 49.92 -12.53 -13.40
CA MET A 467 49.77 -11.08 -13.26
C MET A 467 48.31 -10.64 -13.09
N THR A 468 47.36 -11.38 -13.67
CA THR A 468 45.92 -11.09 -13.61
C THR A 468 45.39 -11.12 -12.18
N VAL A 469 45.56 -12.23 -11.45
CA VAL A 469 45.00 -12.37 -10.09
C VAL A 469 45.77 -11.50 -9.08
N ALA A 470 47.08 -11.31 -9.27
CA ALA A 470 47.88 -10.42 -8.44
C ALA A 470 47.46 -8.94 -8.60
N SER A 471 47.33 -8.46 -9.85
CA SER A 471 46.89 -7.09 -10.12
C SER A 471 45.41 -6.86 -9.82
N GLU A 472 44.55 -7.89 -9.90
CA GLU A 472 43.16 -7.83 -9.41
C GLU A 472 43.13 -7.63 -7.89
N ASN A 473 43.92 -8.39 -7.13
CA ASN A 473 44.00 -8.23 -5.68
C ASN A 473 44.56 -6.84 -5.29
N GLU A 474 45.54 -6.32 -6.03
CA GLU A 474 46.09 -4.98 -5.85
C GLU A 474 45.10 -3.86 -6.25
N ARG A 475 44.35 -4.05 -7.35
CA ARG A 475 43.24 -3.18 -7.79
C ARG A 475 42.16 -3.09 -6.72
N LEU A 476 41.73 -4.23 -6.17
CA LEU A 476 40.69 -4.29 -5.14
C LEU A 476 41.16 -3.66 -3.82
N ARG A 477 42.44 -3.76 -3.46
CA ARG A 477 43.01 -3.00 -2.32
C ARG A 477 42.97 -1.50 -2.57
N ALA A 478 43.40 -1.04 -3.75
CA ALA A 478 43.34 0.38 -4.10
C ALA A 478 41.89 0.92 -4.13
N GLU A 479 40.92 0.08 -4.56
CA GLU A 479 39.50 0.41 -4.53
C GLU A 479 38.94 0.45 -3.09
N LEU A 480 39.37 -0.47 -2.22
CA LEU A 480 39.04 -0.48 -0.79
C LEU A 480 39.61 0.76 -0.07
N ASP A 481 40.88 1.10 -0.31
CA ASP A 481 41.49 2.31 0.28
C ASP A 481 40.80 3.59 -0.20
N ALA A 482 40.40 3.65 -1.48
CA ALA A 482 39.60 4.73 -2.02
C ALA A 482 38.16 4.76 -1.46
N ALA A 483 37.60 3.63 -1.01
CA ALA A 483 36.33 3.57 -0.30
C ALA A 483 36.49 4.04 1.16
N ASN A 484 37.51 3.57 1.88
CA ASN A 484 37.85 3.98 3.24
C ASN A 484 38.12 5.50 3.32
N GLN A 485 38.84 6.07 2.36
CA GLN A 485 39.05 7.53 2.26
C GLN A 485 37.72 8.29 2.08
N LYS A 486 36.75 7.76 1.31
CA LYS A 486 35.42 8.37 1.18
C LYS A 486 34.64 8.28 2.49
N VAL A 487 34.63 7.12 3.16
CA VAL A 487 34.00 6.94 4.48
C VAL A 487 34.53 7.99 5.46
N GLU A 488 35.86 8.14 5.54
CA GLU A 488 36.47 9.10 6.46
C GLU A 488 36.15 10.56 6.07
N MET A 489 36.19 10.91 4.77
CA MET A 489 35.73 12.23 4.31
C MET A 489 34.25 12.51 4.62
N TYR A 490 33.38 11.50 4.66
CA TYR A 490 31.98 11.68 5.08
C TYR A 490 31.85 11.74 6.60
N ARG A 491 32.64 10.98 7.36
CA ARG A 491 32.72 11.10 8.83
C ARG A 491 33.16 12.49 9.27
N THR A 492 34.21 13.08 8.67
CA THR A 492 34.60 14.48 8.94
C THR A 492 33.49 15.47 8.61
N LYS A 493 32.75 15.27 7.51
CA LYS A 493 31.59 16.10 7.17
C LYS A 493 30.42 15.92 8.14
N CYS A 494 30.27 14.74 8.74
CA CYS A 494 29.32 14.49 9.82
C CYS A 494 29.75 15.16 11.13
N THR A 495 31.03 15.11 11.54
CA THR A 495 31.50 15.82 12.74
C THR A 495 31.34 17.33 12.57
N GLU A 496 31.79 17.89 11.45
CA GLU A 496 31.55 19.29 11.09
C GLU A 496 30.05 19.66 11.11
N ALA A 497 29.16 18.78 10.63
CA ALA A 497 27.72 19.02 10.65
C ALA A 497 27.13 18.95 12.08
N THR A 498 27.62 18.04 12.93
CA THR A 498 27.22 17.98 14.35
C THR A 498 27.71 19.19 15.13
N GLU A 499 28.93 19.68 14.87
CA GLU A 499 29.48 20.89 15.48
C GLU A 499 28.67 22.12 15.07
N LYS A 500 28.40 22.30 13.78
CA LYS A 500 27.54 23.39 13.26
C LYS A 500 26.12 23.30 13.83
N HIS A 501 25.58 22.11 14.01
CA HIS A 501 24.26 21.90 14.63
C HIS A 501 24.26 22.27 16.12
N ALA A 502 25.28 21.85 16.88
CA ALA A 502 25.43 22.17 18.29
C ALA A 502 25.62 23.68 18.51
N ILE A 503 26.48 24.33 17.73
CA ILE A 503 26.71 25.78 17.76
C ILE A 503 25.42 26.54 17.41
N ALA A 504 24.68 26.13 16.36
CA ALA A 504 23.40 26.75 16.02
C ALA A 504 22.34 26.54 17.13
N GLN A 505 22.30 25.37 17.77
CA GLN A 505 21.40 25.08 18.88
C GLN A 505 21.75 25.90 20.14
N GLU A 506 23.04 26.09 20.44
CA GLU A 506 23.50 26.97 21.52
C GLU A 506 23.16 28.44 21.24
N GLN A 507 23.36 28.91 20.00
CA GLN A 507 22.96 30.26 19.58
C GLN A 507 21.44 30.48 19.68
N VAL A 508 20.63 29.49 19.30
CA VAL A 508 19.17 29.50 19.49
C VAL A 508 18.82 29.61 20.98
N ASN A 509 19.43 28.79 21.84
CA ASN A 509 19.19 28.84 23.29
C ASN A 509 19.62 30.19 23.89
N ALA A 510 20.74 30.75 23.45
CA ALA A 510 21.24 32.05 23.89
C ALA A 510 20.34 33.22 23.42
N LEU A 511 19.69 33.11 22.27
CA LEU A 511 18.70 34.07 21.78
C LEU A 511 17.37 33.96 22.53
N VAL A 512 16.86 32.74 22.77
CA VAL A 512 15.66 32.49 23.60
C VAL A 512 15.82 33.10 25.00
N ASN A 513 17.01 32.97 25.60
CA ASN A 513 17.34 33.56 26.89
C ASN A 513 17.56 35.10 26.87
N LYS A 514 17.46 35.75 25.69
CA LYS A 514 17.68 37.20 25.49
C LYS A 514 16.54 37.91 24.75
N MET A 515 15.40 37.25 24.52
CA MET A 515 14.39 37.73 23.60
C MET A 515 13.56 38.92 24.14
N THR A 516 13.90 40.13 23.68
CA THR A 516 13.02 41.32 23.70
C THR A 516 12.70 41.78 22.28
N GLY A 517 11.50 41.45 21.79
CA GLY A 517 10.88 42.07 20.60
C GLY A 517 11.45 41.68 19.22
N GLU A 518 12.72 41.97 18.94
CA GLU A 518 13.27 41.95 17.57
C GLU A 518 13.83 40.59 17.13
N GLY A 519 13.88 39.60 18.03
CA GLY A 519 14.55 38.32 17.80
C GLY A 519 13.87 37.37 16.80
N ASP A 520 12.57 37.53 16.53
CA ASP A 520 11.76 36.50 15.85
C ASP A 520 12.23 36.21 14.41
N ALA A 521 12.59 37.22 13.62
CA ALA A 521 13.04 37.01 12.25
C ALA A 521 14.40 36.27 12.18
N LEU A 522 15.32 36.60 13.10
CA LEU A 522 16.61 35.92 13.22
C LEU A 522 16.43 34.49 13.75
N PHE A 523 15.53 34.29 14.72
CA PHE A 523 15.17 32.98 15.26
C PHE A 523 14.54 32.07 14.21
N VAL A 524 13.65 32.59 13.36
CA VAL A 524 13.05 31.83 12.23
C VAL A 524 14.13 31.42 11.22
N ASN A 525 15.06 32.30 10.88
CA ASN A 525 16.17 31.98 9.98
C ASN A 525 17.14 30.95 10.59
N MET A 526 17.59 31.14 11.83
CA MET A 526 18.47 30.20 12.53
C MET A 526 17.80 28.83 12.72
N ARG A 527 16.49 28.79 13.02
CA ARG A 527 15.71 27.54 13.09
C ARG A 527 15.58 26.86 11.72
N LYS A 528 15.53 27.62 10.63
CA LYS A 528 15.55 27.09 9.26
C LYS A 528 16.93 26.50 8.92
N GLU A 529 18.00 27.18 9.29
CA GLU A 529 19.40 26.73 9.12
C GLU A 529 19.69 25.44 9.91
N LEU A 530 19.24 25.37 11.17
CA LEU A 530 19.28 24.17 12.00
C LEU A 530 18.51 23.00 11.35
N MET A 531 17.38 23.28 10.70
CA MET A 531 16.57 22.29 9.96
C MET A 531 17.13 21.89 8.59
N SER A 532 18.04 22.66 7.99
CA SER A 532 18.89 22.19 6.88
C SER A 532 20.06 21.36 7.40
N ALA A 533 20.82 21.86 8.37
CA ALA A 533 21.97 21.15 8.95
C ALA A 533 21.58 19.76 9.49
N ARG A 534 20.39 19.63 10.10
CA ARG A 534 19.86 18.32 10.54
C ARG A 534 19.55 17.36 9.39
N ARG A 535 19.08 17.86 8.24
CA ARG A 535 18.87 17.03 7.02
C ARG A 535 20.19 16.65 6.37
N ASP A 536 21.15 17.56 6.31
CA ASP A 536 22.47 17.31 5.73
C ASP A 536 23.23 16.27 6.57
N LEU A 537 23.11 16.35 7.91
CA LEU A 537 23.57 15.34 8.86
C LEU A 537 22.89 13.99 8.59
N GLU A 538 21.55 13.92 8.56
CA GLU A 538 20.81 12.67 8.30
C GLU A 538 21.11 12.07 6.91
N GLN A 539 21.37 12.91 5.90
CA GLN A 539 21.76 12.46 4.57
C GLN A 539 23.20 11.95 4.53
N ASN A 540 24.09 12.50 5.36
CA ASN A 540 25.49 12.08 5.43
C ASN A 540 25.65 10.82 6.30
N THR A 541 24.91 10.64 7.40
CA THR A 541 24.91 9.38 8.15
C THR A 541 24.44 8.22 7.27
N LYS A 542 23.37 8.41 6.48
CA LYS A 542 22.89 7.41 5.52
C LYS A 542 23.92 7.03 4.44
N LYS A 543 24.77 7.98 4.01
CA LYS A 543 25.89 7.71 3.09
C LYS A 543 27.04 6.96 3.77
N ILE A 544 27.30 7.24 5.05
CA ILE A 544 28.28 6.49 5.85
C ILE A 544 27.81 5.05 6.03
N GLU A 545 26.57 4.83 6.46
CA GLU A 545 25.96 3.50 6.59
C GLU A 545 26.06 2.70 5.28
N GLN A 546 25.73 3.32 4.14
CA GLN A 546 25.87 2.71 2.81
C GLN A 546 27.34 2.35 2.47
N LEU A 547 28.27 3.29 2.65
CA LEU A 547 29.68 3.03 2.33
C LEU A 547 30.36 2.05 3.30
N GLU A 548 29.89 1.96 4.54
CA GLU A 548 30.37 0.99 5.53
C GLU A 548 29.89 -0.43 5.18
N THR A 549 28.66 -0.61 4.67
CA THR A 549 28.21 -1.91 4.11
C THR A 549 28.97 -2.28 2.84
N GLU A 550 29.13 -1.35 1.88
CA GLU A 550 29.96 -1.56 0.68
C GLU A 550 31.43 -1.92 0.99
N ALA A 551 31.98 -1.39 2.09
CA ALA A 551 33.32 -1.72 2.55
C ALA A 551 33.36 -3.07 3.27
N ALA A 552 32.33 -3.45 4.02
CA ALA A 552 32.22 -4.78 4.64
C ALA A 552 32.18 -5.88 3.57
N ASP A 553 31.41 -5.69 2.49
CA ASP A 553 31.32 -6.65 1.39
C ASP A 553 32.62 -6.75 0.59
N ARG A 554 33.25 -5.64 0.20
CA ARG A 554 34.58 -5.68 -0.44
C ARG A 554 35.65 -6.32 0.44
N ASN A 555 35.57 -6.20 1.76
CA ASN A 555 36.47 -6.92 2.67
C ASN A 555 36.23 -8.44 2.68
N ARG A 556 34.97 -8.90 2.53
CA ARG A 556 34.63 -10.33 2.39
C ARG A 556 35.15 -10.89 1.06
N GLU A 557 34.95 -10.17 -0.03
CA GLU A 557 35.50 -10.50 -1.36
C GLU A 557 37.04 -10.56 -1.34
N LEU A 558 37.71 -9.58 -0.73
CA LEU A 558 39.16 -9.57 -0.58
C LEU A 558 39.69 -10.69 0.31
N LEU A 559 38.95 -11.11 1.34
CA LEU A 559 39.28 -12.29 2.15
C LEU A 559 39.18 -13.57 1.32
N GLN A 560 38.07 -13.76 0.60
CA GLN A 560 37.85 -14.92 -0.27
C GLN A 560 38.93 -15.01 -1.37
N LEU A 561 39.14 -13.94 -2.15
CA LEU A 561 40.14 -13.94 -3.22
C LEU A 561 41.58 -14.10 -2.69
N ARG A 562 41.84 -13.75 -1.42
CA ARG A 562 43.13 -13.98 -0.77
C ARG A 562 43.30 -15.42 -0.31
N THR A 563 42.26 -16.09 0.17
CA THR A 563 42.32 -17.50 0.59
C THR A 563 42.26 -18.45 -0.59
N ASP A 564 41.50 -18.14 -1.65
CA ASP A 564 41.58 -18.80 -2.96
C ASP A 564 43.00 -18.72 -3.54
N LEU A 565 43.60 -17.53 -3.59
CA LEU A 565 44.99 -17.36 -4.06
C LEU A 565 46.01 -18.10 -3.16
N SER A 566 45.78 -18.14 -1.84
CA SER A 566 46.65 -18.88 -0.91
C SER A 566 46.48 -20.39 -0.98
N ALA A 567 45.33 -20.89 -1.45
CA ALA A 567 45.09 -22.32 -1.67
C ALA A 567 45.70 -22.84 -2.98
N ILE A 568 45.92 -21.95 -3.96
CA ILE A 568 46.59 -22.29 -5.23
C ILE A 568 48.10 -22.48 -4.99
N GLY A 569 48.48 -23.74 -4.73
CA GLY A 569 49.87 -24.15 -4.51
C GLY A 569 50.10 -24.98 -3.24
N GLU A 570 49.07 -25.14 -2.41
CA GLU A 570 49.09 -25.92 -1.18
C GLU A 570 48.50 -27.33 -1.37
N ASP A 571 48.85 -28.27 -0.49
CA ASP A 571 48.29 -29.63 -0.51
C ASP A 571 46.76 -29.60 -0.35
N GLN A 572 46.06 -30.55 -1.00
CA GLN A 572 44.59 -30.55 -1.05
C GLN A 572 43.91 -30.47 0.32
N SER A 573 44.48 -31.10 1.36
CA SER A 573 44.00 -31.01 2.74
C SER A 573 44.24 -29.63 3.37
N SER A 574 45.41 -29.02 3.14
CA SER A 574 45.77 -27.67 3.59
C SER A 574 44.85 -26.63 2.96
N ALA A 575 44.75 -26.64 1.62
CA ALA A 575 43.84 -25.81 0.83
C ALA A 575 42.39 -25.89 1.34
N LEU A 576 41.86 -27.10 1.56
CA LEU A 576 40.50 -27.29 2.08
C LEU A 576 40.31 -26.80 3.52
N THR A 577 41.36 -26.78 4.37
CA THR A 577 41.26 -26.16 5.70
C THR A 577 41.31 -24.63 5.65
N MET A 578 42.05 -24.05 4.70
CA MET A 578 42.10 -22.59 4.50
C MET A 578 40.79 -22.04 3.92
N LEU A 579 40.19 -22.67 2.91
CA LEU A 579 38.86 -22.27 2.43
C LEU A 579 37.81 -22.36 3.55
N LYS A 580 37.77 -23.47 4.31
CA LYS A 580 36.78 -23.64 5.39
C LYS A 580 36.88 -22.58 6.49
N SER A 581 38.10 -22.18 6.87
CA SER A 581 38.29 -21.10 7.86
C SER A 581 37.98 -19.71 7.29
N SER A 582 38.20 -19.50 5.98
CA SER A 582 37.71 -18.32 5.26
C SER A 582 36.17 -18.24 5.28
N ASP A 583 35.50 -19.33 4.89
CA ASP A 583 34.04 -19.44 4.87
C ASP A 583 33.45 -19.25 6.27
N GLU A 584 34.08 -19.81 7.30
CA GLU A 584 33.65 -19.65 8.68
C GLU A 584 33.72 -18.18 9.12
N LEU A 585 34.82 -17.47 8.83
CA LEU A 585 34.99 -16.04 9.12
C LEU A 585 33.99 -15.16 8.34
N ILE A 586 33.78 -15.44 7.04
CA ILE A 586 32.79 -14.72 6.21
C ILE A 586 31.38 -14.97 6.76
N SER A 587 31.05 -16.23 7.13
CA SER A 587 29.76 -16.55 7.74
C SER A 587 29.57 -15.89 9.09
N ALA A 588 30.62 -15.73 9.89
CA ALA A 588 30.58 -15.03 11.17
C ALA A 588 30.33 -13.53 10.99
N SER A 589 31.01 -12.91 10.02
CA SER A 589 30.78 -11.51 9.62
C SER A 589 29.35 -11.26 9.14
N LEU A 590 28.80 -12.15 8.31
CA LEU A 590 27.41 -12.04 7.84
C LEU A 590 26.39 -12.24 8.98
N LYS A 591 26.66 -13.15 9.93
CA LYS A 591 25.82 -13.34 11.12
C LYS A 591 25.80 -12.11 12.02
N THR A 592 26.96 -11.49 12.29
CA THR A 592 27.01 -10.30 13.16
C THR A 592 26.33 -9.08 12.55
N GLU A 593 26.46 -8.88 11.23
CA GLU A 593 25.70 -7.83 10.52
C GLU A 593 24.20 -8.11 10.50
N LEU A 594 23.79 -9.35 10.24
CA LEU A 594 22.37 -9.74 10.23
C LEU A 594 21.72 -9.56 11.62
N ASP A 595 22.43 -9.86 12.70
CA ASP A 595 21.97 -9.59 14.07
C ASP A 595 22.04 -8.10 14.45
N ALA A 596 22.94 -7.31 13.86
CA ALA A 596 22.94 -5.85 14.00
C ALA A 596 21.73 -5.22 13.27
N ALA A 597 21.43 -5.66 12.05
CA ALA A 597 20.25 -5.23 11.30
C ALA A 597 18.94 -5.63 12.00
N ARG A 598 18.86 -6.84 12.58
CA ARG A 598 17.75 -7.25 13.46
C ARG A 598 17.58 -6.33 14.67
N LYS A 599 18.69 -5.95 15.34
CA LYS A 599 18.66 -5.02 16.48
C LYS A 599 18.17 -3.64 16.04
N GLN A 600 18.70 -3.08 14.95
CA GLN A 600 18.21 -1.81 14.41
C GLN A 600 16.72 -1.88 14.04
N LEU A 601 16.26 -2.94 13.39
CA LEU A 601 14.85 -3.14 13.07
C LEU A 601 14.00 -3.19 14.35
N SER A 602 14.44 -3.92 15.38
CA SER A 602 13.73 -4.01 16.66
C SER A 602 13.61 -2.65 17.37
N LEU A 603 14.65 -1.82 17.30
CA LEU A 603 14.64 -0.45 17.82
C LEU A 603 13.73 0.47 16.99
N ARG A 604 13.73 0.35 15.66
CA ARG A 604 12.78 1.11 14.80
C ARG A 604 11.34 0.66 15.03
N THR A 605 11.07 -0.60 15.37
CA THR A 605 9.73 -1.04 15.74
C THR A 605 9.30 -0.51 17.12
N SER A 606 10.19 -0.47 18.12
CA SER A 606 9.86 0.13 19.42
C SER A 606 9.68 1.65 19.32
N GLU A 607 10.54 2.37 18.60
CA GLU A 607 10.33 3.79 18.28
C GLU A 607 8.97 4.05 17.60
N LEU A 608 8.58 3.20 16.64
CA LEU A 608 7.28 3.29 15.98
C LEU A 608 6.10 2.90 16.89
N GLU A 609 6.31 2.12 17.93
CA GLU A 609 5.28 1.79 18.92
C GLU A 609 5.14 2.89 19.98
N GLU A 610 6.26 3.42 20.48
CA GLU A 610 6.30 4.63 21.31
C GLU A 610 5.65 5.83 20.61
N LEU A 611 5.93 6.05 19.32
CA LEU A 611 5.29 7.14 18.55
C LEU A 611 3.78 6.91 18.34
N LYS A 612 3.32 5.66 18.19
CA LYS A 612 1.88 5.34 18.15
C LYS A 612 1.24 5.58 19.51
N GLU A 613 1.90 5.21 20.61
CA GLU A 613 1.40 5.41 21.97
C GLU A 613 1.35 6.91 22.32
N GLN A 614 2.40 7.68 22.00
CA GLN A 614 2.42 9.14 22.14
C GLN A 614 1.29 9.79 21.33
N LEU A 615 1.04 9.35 20.09
CA LEU A 615 -0.08 9.83 19.28
C LEU A 615 -1.44 9.43 19.88
N MET A 616 -1.59 8.20 20.39
CA MET A 616 -2.81 7.73 21.03
C MET A 616 -3.09 8.52 22.32
N ASN A 617 -2.07 8.76 23.14
CA ASN A 617 -2.15 9.59 24.35
C ASN A 617 -2.45 11.07 24.01
N ALA A 618 -1.93 11.60 22.90
CA ALA A 618 -2.29 12.92 22.38
C ALA A 618 -3.76 13.01 21.90
N LEU A 619 -4.30 11.93 21.32
CA LEU A 619 -5.70 11.85 20.91
C LEU A 619 -6.64 11.66 22.11
N VAL A 620 -6.31 10.77 23.05
CA VAL A 620 -7.08 10.55 24.29
C VAL A 620 -7.08 11.79 25.18
N SER A 621 -5.96 12.53 25.28
CA SER A 621 -5.93 13.81 25.99
C SER A 621 -6.71 14.91 25.25
N LYS A 622 -6.68 14.97 23.92
CA LYS A 622 -7.56 15.83 23.12
C LYS A 622 -9.04 15.53 23.39
N ASP A 623 -9.45 14.25 23.37
CA ASP A 623 -10.84 13.86 23.59
C ASP A 623 -11.28 14.06 25.05
N LYS A 624 -10.37 13.92 26.02
CA LYS A 624 -10.61 14.29 27.42
C LYS A 624 -10.79 15.80 27.59
N ILE A 625 -9.97 16.63 26.94
CA ILE A 625 -10.11 18.10 26.93
C ILE A 625 -11.41 18.50 26.22
N ARG A 626 -11.77 17.84 25.11
CA ARG A 626 -13.04 18.06 24.42
C ARG A 626 -14.22 17.73 25.32
N LYS A 627 -14.23 16.56 25.96
CA LYS A 627 -15.28 16.20 26.91
C LYS A 627 -15.35 17.19 28.09
N GLN A 628 -14.22 17.65 28.62
CA GLN A 628 -14.22 18.70 29.65
C GLN A 628 -14.78 20.04 29.14
N LEU A 629 -14.62 20.38 27.86
CA LEU A 629 -15.25 21.55 27.24
C LEU A 629 -16.76 21.35 27.04
N ASP A 630 -17.18 20.16 26.61
CA ASP A 630 -18.59 19.80 26.46
C ASP A 630 -19.31 19.77 27.83
N ASP A 631 -18.68 19.17 28.85
CA ASP A 631 -19.17 19.14 30.24
C ASP A 631 -19.24 20.56 30.85
N THR A 632 -18.25 21.42 30.62
CA THR A 632 -18.26 22.81 31.15
C THR A 632 -19.18 23.76 30.38
N THR A 633 -19.45 23.51 29.10
CA THR A 633 -20.47 24.27 28.35
C THR A 633 -21.88 23.79 28.68
N ALA A 634 -22.09 22.50 28.95
CA ALA A 634 -23.35 21.99 29.51
C ALA A 634 -23.63 22.53 30.93
N ALA A 635 -22.59 22.66 31.76
CA ALA A 635 -22.71 23.30 33.08
C ALA A 635 -22.98 24.82 33.01
N ALA A 636 -22.71 25.46 31.86
CA ALA A 636 -22.95 26.88 31.62
C ALA A 636 -24.36 27.16 31.05
N GLY A 637 -25.37 26.45 31.57
CA GLY A 637 -26.79 26.60 31.18
C GLY A 637 -27.35 28.02 31.34
N PRO A 638 -28.49 28.33 30.69
CA PRO A 638 -29.00 29.70 30.56
C PRO A 638 -29.27 30.36 31.91
N ALA A 639 -28.70 31.55 32.10
CA ALA A 639 -28.67 32.22 33.39
C ALA A 639 -30.05 32.78 33.81
N THR A 640 -30.58 32.26 34.93
CA THR A 640 -31.55 33.01 35.76
C THR A 640 -30.84 34.22 36.37
N PRO A 641 -31.33 35.46 36.20
CA PRO A 641 -30.63 36.66 36.63
C PRO A 641 -30.78 36.90 38.15
N GLY A 642 -29.85 36.35 38.93
CA GLY A 642 -29.75 36.55 40.37
C GLY A 642 -28.32 36.37 40.89
N GLU A 643 -27.88 37.30 41.74
CA GLU A 643 -26.67 37.28 42.57
C GLU A 643 -25.28 37.14 41.89
N ALA A 644 -24.26 37.67 42.57
CA ALA A 644 -22.88 37.70 42.10
C ALA A 644 -21.89 37.40 43.25
N PRO A 645 -21.15 36.28 43.19
CA PRO A 645 -19.94 36.07 43.97
C PRO A 645 -18.68 36.32 43.13
N LYS A 646 -17.55 36.59 43.81
CA LYS A 646 -16.31 37.10 43.20
C LYS A 646 -15.59 36.12 42.24
N GLY A 647 -15.92 34.82 42.26
CA GLY A 647 -15.34 33.82 41.35
C GLY A 647 -15.57 34.13 39.86
N LYS A 648 -16.72 34.76 39.52
CA LYS A 648 -17.10 35.11 38.14
C LYS A 648 -16.02 35.91 37.37
N LYS A 649 -15.10 36.62 38.04
CA LYS A 649 -14.01 37.35 37.37
C LYS A 649 -12.83 36.45 36.99
N GLU A 650 -12.39 35.57 37.90
CA GLU A 650 -11.37 34.57 37.57
C GLU A 650 -11.87 33.60 36.51
N ASP A 651 -13.13 33.19 36.59
CA ASP A 651 -13.68 32.21 35.64
C ASP A 651 -13.89 32.84 34.26
N VAL A 652 -14.26 34.12 34.16
CA VAL A 652 -14.21 34.88 32.91
C VAL A 652 -12.78 35.02 32.38
N GLU A 653 -11.78 35.27 33.23
CA GLU A 653 -10.37 35.30 32.79
C GLU A 653 -9.86 33.92 32.33
N LYS A 654 -10.24 32.83 33.01
CA LYS A 654 -9.94 31.46 32.60
C LYS A 654 -10.63 31.16 31.27
N ILE A 655 -11.89 31.56 31.10
CA ILE A 655 -12.64 31.43 29.84
C ILE A 655 -12.02 32.27 28.71
N GLU A 656 -11.52 33.48 28.96
CA GLU A 656 -10.79 34.28 27.96
C GLU A 656 -9.43 33.67 27.61
N LYS A 657 -8.66 33.20 28.60
CA LYS A 657 -7.39 32.47 28.39
C LYS A 657 -7.63 31.15 27.62
N LEU A 658 -8.72 30.44 27.89
CA LEU A 658 -9.14 29.26 27.13
C LEU A 658 -9.65 29.62 25.73
N LYS A 659 -10.40 30.71 25.53
CA LYS A 659 -10.85 31.17 24.19
C LYS A 659 -9.71 31.68 23.32
N THR A 660 -8.69 32.30 23.90
CA THR A 660 -7.49 32.75 23.18
C THR A 660 -6.58 31.56 22.85
N ALA A 661 -6.37 30.63 23.78
CA ALA A 661 -5.70 29.36 23.51
C ALA A 661 -6.45 28.52 22.46
N LEU A 662 -7.78 28.48 22.51
CA LEU A 662 -8.62 27.78 21.52
C LEU A 662 -8.47 28.44 20.13
N ARG A 663 -8.49 29.78 20.03
CA ARG A 663 -8.23 30.49 18.77
C ARG A 663 -6.84 30.20 18.21
N GLN A 664 -5.80 30.26 19.04
CA GLN A 664 -4.44 29.88 18.63
C GLN A 664 -4.34 28.40 18.22
N LYS A 665 -5.13 27.52 18.85
CA LYS A 665 -5.18 26.10 18.48
C LYS A 665 -5.97 25.83 17.21
N ILE A 666 -7.05 26.56 16.94
CA ILE A 666 -7.78 26.54 15.66
C ILE A 666 -6.86 27.05 14.55
N GLU A 667 -6.16 28.17 14.75
CA GLU A 667 -5.20 28.72 13.78
C GLU A 667 -4.02 27.76 13.50
N GLN A 668 -3.54 27.04 14.52
CA GLN A 668 -2.57 25.95 14.34
C GLN A 668 -3.16 24.73 13.60
N LEU A 669 -4.46 24.46 13.76
CA LEU A 669 -5.15 23.37 13.09
C LEU A 669 -5.40 23.71 11.61
N GLU A 670 -5.88 24.91 11.30
CA GLU A 670 -6.02 25.45 9.95
C GLU A 670 -4.68 25.46 9.20
N LYS A 671 -3.58 25.90 9.87
CA LYS A 671 -2.22 25.84 9.30
C LYS A 671 -1.77 24.39 9.06
N SER A 672 -2.07 23.47 9.99
CA SER A 672 -1.77 22.04 9.84
C SER A 672 -2.59 21.38 8.71
N GLU A 673 -3.84 21.80 8.50
CA GLU A 673 -4.70 21.32 7.41
C GLU A 673 -4.30 21.92 6.06
N GLN A 674 -3.85 23.18 6.03
CA GLN A 674 -3.22 23.79 4.86
C GLN A 674 -1.91 23.08 4.50
N ASP A 675 -1.02 22.86 5.48
CA ASP A 675 0.23 22.08 5.29
C ASP A 675 -0.08 20.65 4.82
N LYS A 676 -1.09 19.98 5.40
CA LYS A 676 -1.52 18.64 4.98
C LYS A 676 -2.10 18.62 3.57
N TYR A 677 -2.89 19.62 3.19
CA TYR A 677 -3.43 19.76 1.84
C TYR A 677 -2.32 20.05 0.81
N ASP A 678 -1.38 20.93 1.13
CA ASP A 678 -0.28 21.26 0.23
C ASP A 678 0.77 20.14 0.17
N LEU A 679 0.94 19.37 1.26
CA LEU A 679 1.65 18.07 1.25
C LEU A 679 0.94 17.05 0.37
N GLN A 680 -0.36 16.82 0.53
CA GLN A 680 -1.13 15.91 -0.34
C GLN A 680 -1.08 16.33 -1.81
N ARG A 681 -1.09 17.64 -2.09
CA ARG A 681 -0.93 18.21 -3.43
C ARG A 681 0.46 17.94 -4.00
N ARG A 682 1.52 18.12 -3.20
CA ARG A 682 2.91 17.79 -3.58
C ARG A 682 3.12 16.30 -3.77
N LEU A 683 2.52 15.47 -2.92
CA LEU A 683 2.56 14.00 -2.99
C LEU A 683 1.86 13.53 -4.27
N LYS A 684 0.65 14.03 -4.56
CA LYS A 684 -0.08 13.76 -5.82
C LYS A 684 0.66 14.26 -7.06
N VAL A 685 1.41 15.36 -6.99
CA VAL A 685 2.30 15.83 -8.07
C VAL A 685 3.53 14.94 -8.24
N ALA A 686 4.03 14.31 -7.17
CA ALA A 686 5.10 13.32 -7.24
C ALA A 686 4.61 11.96 -7.77
N GLU A 687 3.45 11.48 -7.29
CA GLU A 687 2.76 10.25 -7.75
C GLU A 687 2.37 10.33 -9.22
N ASN A 688 1.83 11.47 -9.68
CA ASN A 688 1.58 11.73 -11.10
C ASN A 688 2.88 11.93 -11.92
N GLY A 689 4.04 11.56 -11.39
CA GLY A 689 5.32 11.59 -12.08
C GLY A 689 5.87 12.98 -12.37
N GLY A 690 5.29 14.07 -11.83
CA GLY A 690 5.70 15.44 -12.14
C GLY A 690 7.15 15.73 -11.75
N ALA A 691 7.60 15.18 -10.61
CA ALA A 691 9.00 15.24 -10.20
C ALA A 691 9.93 14.44 -11.13
N GLN A 692 9.52 13.22 -11.53
CA GLN A 692 10.27 12.40 -12.50
C GLN A 692 10.30 13.04 -13.89
N ALA A 693 9.24 13.71 -14.34
CA ALA A 693 9.16 14.40 -15.61
C ALA A 693 10.06 15.66 -15.62
N ALA A 694 10.06 16.44 -14.53
CA ALA A 694 10.97 17.57 -14.37
C ALA A 694 12.44 17.11 -14.31
N GLN A 695 12.74 16.04 -13.56
CA GLN A 695 14.09 15.49 -13.47
C GLN A 695 14.54 14.82 -14.78
N LYS A 696 13.63 14.19 -15.53
CA LYS A 696 13.89 13.70 -16.88
C LYS A 696 14.18 14.85 -17.84
N ALA A 697 13.40 15.93 -17.82
CA ALA A 697 13.66 17.11 -18.65
C ALA A 697 15.00 17.78 -18.31
N ALA A 698 15.38 17.83 -17.03
CA ALA A 698 16.69 18.30 -16.59
C ALA A 698 17.83 17.37 -17.09
N ASN A 699 17.67 16.05 -16.95
CA ASN A 699 18.63 15.07 -17.44
C ASN A 699 18.76 15.11 -18.97
N ASP A 700 17.66 15.20 -19.72
CA ASP A 700 17.64 15.34 -21.18
C ASP A 700 18.36 16.63 -21.64
N GLN A 701 18.29 17.71 -20.85
CA GLN A 701 19.01 18.95 -21.11
C GLN A 701 20.51 18.83 -20.78
N ILE A 702 20.88 18.14 -19.70
CA ILE A 702 22.27 17.80 -19.37
C ILE A 702 22.88 16.91 -20.47
N ILE A 703 22.17 15.88 -20.94
CA ILE A 703 22.59 15.00 -22.03
C ILE A 703 22.81 15.81 -23.32
N LYS A 704 21.91 16.74 -23.68
CA LYS A 704 22.09 17.63 -24.84
C LYS A 704 23.31 18.55 -24.71
N ASN A 705 23.63 19.01 -23.50
CA ASN A 705 24.84 19.82 -23.26
C ASN A 705 26.11 18.96 -23.35
N LEU A 706 26.14 17.78 -22.73
CA LEU A 706 27.25 16.83 -22.83
C LEU A 706 27.48 16.33 -24.28
N GLN A 707 26.42 16.18 -25.08
CA GLN A 707 26.52 15.88 -26.51
C GLN A 707 27.16 17.05 -27.28
N ARG A 708 26.74 18.30 -27.01
CA ARG A 708 27.36 19.50 -27.60
C ARG A 708 28.84 19.61 -27.20
N GLU A 709 29.16 19.42 -25.93
CA GLU A 709 30.53 19.44 -25.41
C GLU A 709 31.39 18.37 -26.06
N ASN A 710 30.90 17.12 -26.18
CA ASN A 710 31.59 16.07 -26.92
C ASN A 710 31.81 16.43 -28.41
N THR A 711 30.83 17.03 -29.10
CA THR A 711 31.05 17.49 -30.49
C THR A 711 32.04 18.64 -30.59
N MET A 712 32.09 19.54 -29.60
CA MET A 712 33.12 20.58 -29.52
C MET A 712 34.51 19.99 -29.25
N ILE A 713 34.63 19.05 -28.31
CA ILE A 713 35.90 18.36 -28.02
C ILE A 713 36.37 17.57 -29.24
N THR A 714 35.49 16.82 -29.91
CA THR A 714 35.82 16.05 -31.12
C THR A 714 36.28 16.97 -32.26
N THR A 715 35.61 18.10 -32.48
CA THR A 715 36.03 19.06 -33.52
C THR A 715 37.26 19.89 -33.14
N ALA A 716 37.55 20.09 -31.85
CA ALA A 716 38.81 20.66 -31.38
C ALA A 716 39.97 19.67 -31.59
N TRP A 717 39.74 18.41 -31.24
CA TRP A 717 40.73 17.32 -31.41
C TRP A 717 41.02 17.07 -32.89
N TYR A 718 40.01 17.13 -33.77
CA TYR A 718 40.20 17.05 -35.22
C TYR A 718 40.99 18.25 -35.78
N ASP A 719 40.68 19.49 -35.37
CA ASP A 719 41.43 20.68 -35.81
C ASP A 719 42.88 20.66 -35.26
N LEU A 720 43.12 20.11 -34.07
CA LEU A 720 44.46 19.89 -33.50
C LEU A 720 45.24 18.80 -34.24
N THR A 721 44.64 17.61 -34.43
CA THR A 721 45.27 16.50 -35.16
C THR A 721 45.55 16.87 -36.62
N SER A 722 44.64 17.59 -37.27
CA SER A 722 44.85 18.13 -38.62
C SER A 722 46.02 19.12 -38.67
N ARG A 723 46.16 20.03 -37.68
CA ARG A 723 47.35 20.89 -37.55
C ARG A 723 48.64 20.08 -37.39
N LEU A 724 48.65 19.09 -36.47
CA LEU A 724 49.82 18.24 -36.21
C LEU A 724 50.26 17.47 -37.47
N GLN A 725 49.32 16.87 -38.19
CA GLN A 725 49.58 16.21 -39.48
C GLN A 725 50.09 17.21 -40.54
N SER A 726 49.48 18.39 -40.66
CA SER A 726 49.93 19.42 -41.61
C SER A 726 51.33 19.96 -41.30
N ASN A 727 51.71 20.04 -40.02
CA ASN A 727 53.05 20.46 -39.59
C ASN A 727 54.16 19.44 -39.89
N HIS A 728 53.83 18.19 -40.22
CA HIS A 728 54.81 17.18 -40.69
C HIS A 728 54.99 17.19 -42.21
N VAL A 729 54.21 17.99 -42.95
CA VAL A 729 54.38 18.17 -44.40
C VAL A 729 54.87 19.58 -44.68
N VAL A 730 56.16 19.72 -44.99
CA VAL A 730 56.79 21.02 -45.29
C VAL A 730 56.38 21.49 -46.70
N LEU A 731 55.15 21.99 -46.84
CA LEU A 731 54.66 22.67 -48.03
C LEU A 731 54.65 24.18 -47.83
N GLN A 732 55.29 24.87 -48.77
CA GLN A 732 55.78 26.23 -48.57
C GLN A 732 54.71 27.29 -48.95
N ARG A 733 54.34 28.12 -47.97
CA ARG A 733 53.60 29.41 -48.10
C ARG A 733 52.16 29.36 -48.66
N ARG A 734 51.19 29.54 -47.76
CA ARG A 734 50.13 30.56 -47.94
C ARG A 734 50.00 31.39 -46.66
N HIS A 735 49.77 32.70 -46.80
CA HIS A 735 49.94 33.68 -45.73
C HIS A 735 48.61 34.06 -45.03
N ASP A 736 47.71 33.10 -44.83
CA ASP A 736 46.49 33.31 -44.05
C ASP A 736 46.79 33.19 -42.55
N ALA A 737 46.47 34.23 -41.78
CA ALA A 737 46.66 34.21 -40.34
C ALA A 737 45.79 33.11 -39.69
N PRO A 738 46.32 32.33 -38.72
CA PRO A 738 45.62 31.16 -38.18
C PRO A 738 44.39 31.58 -37.36
N LYS A 739 43.23 31.62 -38.02
CA LYS A 739 41.92 31.83 -37.37
C LYS A 739 41.72 30.77 -36.30
N SER A 740 41.88 31.18 -35.03
CA SER A 740 41.77 30.31 -33.87
C SER A 740 40.50 29.47 -33.94
N TRP A 741 40.58 28.19 -33.54
CA TRP A 741 39.43 27.29 -33.49
C TRP A 741 38.27 27.90 -32.69
N LEU A 742 38.60 28.57 -31.57
CA LEU A 742 37.64 29.31 -30.74
C LEU A 742 36.91 30.42 -31.51
N ASN A 743 37.58 31.04 -32.50
CA ASN A 743 37.01 32.10 -33.33
C ASN A 743 36.16 31.54 -34.48
N LYS A 744 36.56 30.40 -35.07
CA LYS A 744 35.71 29.63 -36.01
C LYS A 744 34.39 29.22 -35.34
N GLN A 745 34.46 28.67 -34.12
CA GLN A 745 33.28 28.27 -33.35
C GLN A 745 32.40 29.47 -32.97
N ARG A 746 32.97 30.59 -32.52
CA ARG A 746 32.20 31.82 -32.27
C ARG A 746 31.49 32.34 -33.53
N GLN A 747 32.09 32.20 -34.72
CA GLN A 747 31.43 32.56 -35.98
C GLN A 747 30.29 31.60 -36.34
N LEU A 748 30.43 30.28 -36.09
CA LEU A 748 29.35 29.32 -36.33
C LEU A 748 28.17 29.48 -35.34
N VAL A 749 28.46 29.72 -34.06
CA VAL A 749 27.41 29.88 -33.02
C VAL A 749 26.70 31.23 -33.14
N ASN A 750 27.40 32.30 -33.52
CA ASN A 750 26.81 33.63 -33.71
C ASN A 750 26.32 33.89 -35.15
N ALA A 751 26.31 32.89 -36.02
CA ALA A 751 25.71 32.98 -37.36
C ALA A 751 24.18 32.92 -37.28
N THR A 752 23.55 33.98 -36.76
CA THR A 752 22.11 34.18 -36.94
C THR A 752 21.79 34.24 -38.43
N PRO A 753 20.74 33.53 -38.90
CA PRO A 753 20.33 33.64 -40.29
C PRO A 753 19.89 35.07 -40.57
N ARG A 754 20.49 35.70 -41.59
CA ARG A 754 19.91 36.90 -42.18
C ARG A 754 18.58 36.51 -42.82
N ARG A 755 17.59 37.40 -42.68
CA ARG A 755 16.25 37.27 -43.30
C ARG A 755 16.37 37.14 -44.82
#